data_AF-A0A445EIH6-F1
#
_entry.id   AF-A0A445EIH6-F1
#
_cell.length_a   1.000
_cell.length_b   1.000
_cell.length_c   1.000
_cell.angle_alpha   90.00
_cell.angle_beta   90.00
_cell.angle_gamma   90.00
#
_symmetry.space_group_name_H-M   'P 1'
#
loop_
_entity.id
_entity.type
_entity.pdbx_description
1 polymer ?
#
loop_
_entity_poly.entity_id
_entity_poly.type
_entity_poly.pdbx_seq_one_letter_code
_entity_poly.pdbx_strand_id
1 'polypeptide(L)'
;MASGAFLNGFINVVFERLLTMDTVNQVLGKKLDPGLAERLKISLYAAEAVLDDAEHKQLGDDRVRDWLNSLRDAVYDADDFLDALLTKAATQKEVYFLLPSFFLNRHRKMVDNMEGVVARIEFLVSQKDILGLQKTTKDNNLSSSSSSSSWRETTCLMEGNIYGREDDQQALIKTINDNSESQLSVIPVVGMGGVGKTTLAKWAYSVVEGFDLKAWVCISETFDVAEITKKTIEEITTDSCSLGSLNLLQNELQKILSGKKFFIVLDDVWSDDADKWKQFITPFHCGAKGSTILITTVAANACFPESNGNPILEEIGRKIVKKCKGLPLAVETLGRLLQGEDDAEEWNAVLRSDIWEFPMKDSKIIPALLISYFQLPPYLKRCFVYCSLFPKDHEFEKNELVLLWMAEDLLRLPKRGESLEEVGSQCFEELASRLFFKQEWCFHKMHDLLHDLAIFLAGDFYGRIEELGEQEKKKLPNLIPAPYAPIILFYTSQNDTNTLLEVPKKLELLKQSLSETLTQFYPLGGKIKHELSIDCNDEGANFVVSKVKCHLSVFLSHPNLTLLHKFLPSDELVSKESNFGTYVTNIQVNVFQCGGIAIGTRISHRIIDGAALATFLKCWSERARGCKHLTQPKFIASSVFPTNSLWLRDLSMGMWGSLFRQGKGVTKRFLFTNKAISTLKVQISAKYCYDVAEDSPTRLETVSAILWKCLMAASQSRFEVQRSSFVTHLVNLRRRMDEALCPDHTMGNLVWLVSAKHFDEHGTSMDDLACKLRNTISRIDKDFVNELRSEKGISIMKDSLRKICELRSRNEMEHFGFSSWCNLGFYEADFGWGKPTWVSSVASNGSVFMNLIILVDTKLKDGIEAWVTLDEHDMNHLISNTEILNYATLNPSPLAKVNKSFP
;
A
#
# COMPACT_ATOMS: atom_id res chain seq x y z
N MET A 1 -28.79 -2.89 -10.30
CA MET A 1 -29.72 -3.01 -9.16
C MET A 1 -29.58 -1.88 -8.14
N ALA A 2 -28.49 -1.11 -8.12
CA ALA A 2 -28.36 0.10 -7.30
C ALA A 2 -29.06 1.36 -7.89
N SER A 3 -29.97 1.18 -8.85
CA SER A 3 -30.48 2.27 -9.69
C SER A 3 -31.15 3.37 -8.88
N GLY A 4 -31.84 3.04 -7.77
CA GLY A 4 -32.50 4.01 -6.89
C GLY A 4 -31.49 4.92 -6.17
N ALA A 5 -30.43 4.33 -5.60
CA ALA A 5 -29.38 5.10 -4.95
C ALA A 5 -28.71 6.11 -5.90
N PHE A 6 -28.32 5.67 -7.11
CA PHE A 6 -27.71 6.54 -8.12
C PHE A 6 -28.70 7.60 -8.63
N LEU A 7 -29.93 7.23 -8.95
CA LEU A 7 -30.99 8.15 -9.38
C LEU A 7 -31.20 9.30 -8.40
N ASN A 8 -31.21 9.02 -7.09
CA ASN A 8 -31.31 10.06 -6.07
C ASN A 8 -30.14 11.08 -6.18
N GLY A 9 -28.96 10.65 -6.64
CA GLY A 9 -27.79 11.51 -6.81
C GLY A 9 -27.92 12.42 -8.00
N PHE A 10 -28.23 11.81 -9.13
CA PHE A 10 -28.47 12.55 -10.37
C PHE A 10 -29.65 13.51 -10.24
N ILE A 11 -30.72 13.16 -9.51
CA ILE A 11 -31.82 14.09 -9.22
C ILE A 11 -31.32 15.34 -8.47
N ASN A 12 -30.43 15.16 -7.47
CA ASN A 12 -29.85 16.28 -6.75
C ASN A 12 -28.92 17.13 -7.63
N VAL A 13 -28.10 16.51 -8.48
CA VAL A 13 -27.27 17.22 -9.47
C VAL A 13 -28.14 18.03 -10.44
N VAL A 14 -29.21 17.42 -10.95
CA VAL A 14 -30.19 18.08 -11.82
C VAL A 14 -30.88 19.24 -11.08
N PHE A 15 -31.21 19.12 -9.79
CA PHE A 15 -31.74 20.22 -8.99
C PHE A 15 -30.75 21.39 -8.87
N GLU A 16 -29.47 21.12 -8.57
CA GLU A 16 -28.43 22.15 -8.48
C GLU A 16 -28.20 22.86 -9.82
N ARG A 17 -28.15 22.09 -10.92
CA ARG A 17 -28.03 22.65 -12.27
C ARG A 17 -29.26 23.49 -12.63
N LEU A 18 -30.47 23.09 -12.23
CA LEU A 18 -31.70 23.88 -12.39
C LEU A 18 -31.67 25.19 -11.57
N LEU A 19 -31.16 25.17 -10.34
CA LEU A 19 -30.97 26.41 -9.54
C LEU A 19 -29.97 27.36 -10.20
N THR A 20 -28.94 26.81 -10.83
CA THR A 20 -27.94 27.57 -11.59
C THR A 20 -28.53 28.15 -12.89
N MET A 21 -29.52 27.47 -13.48
CA MET A 21 -30.18 27.91 -14.72
C MET A 21 -30.95 29.23 -14.60
N ASP A 22 -31.49 29.56 -13.43
CA ASP A 22 -32.13 30.88 -13.21
C ASP A 22 -31.14 32.02 -13.41
N THR A 23 -29.88 31.80 -13.03
CA THR A 23 -28.77 32.73 -13.21
C THR A 23 -28.30 32.76 -14.67
N VAL A 24 -28.25 31.60 -15.33
CA VAL A 24 -27.86 31.46 -16.74
C VAL A 24 -28.91 32.03 -17.71
N ASN A 25 -30.19 31.90 -17.40
CA ASN A 25 -31.30 32.45 -18.20
C ASN A 25 -31.33 33.99 -18.18
N GLN A 26 -30.77 34.62 -17.13
CA GLN A 26 -30.54 36.07 -17.10
C GLN A 26 -29.39 36.50 -18.02
N VAL A 27 -28.39 35.64 -18.25
CA VAL A 27 -27.24 35.90 -19.12
C VAL A 27 -27.57 35.61 -20.60
N LEU A 28 -28.37 34.58 -20.89
CA LEU A 28 -28.68 34.12 -22.24
C LEU A 28 -29.94 34.74 -22.88
N GLY A 29 -30.69 35.56 -22.13
CA GLY A 29 -31.93 36.20 -22.59
C GLY A 29 -33.06 35.21 -22.83
N LYS A 30 -33.77 34.83 -21.74
CA LYS A 30 -35.02 34.01 -21.65
C LYS A 30 -35.25 32.99 -22.77
N LYS A 31 -35.01 31.69 -22.51
CA LYS A 31 -35.37 30.60 -23.45
C LYS A 31 -35.87 29.28 -22.88
N LEU A 32 -35.85 29.03 -21.58
CA LEU A 32 -36.61 27.93 -20.97
C LEU A 32 -37.90 28.51 -20.39
N ASP A 33 -39.04 27.93 -20.74
CA ASP A 33 -40.33 28.29 -20.13
C ASP A 33 -40.23 28.01 -18.62
N PRO A 34 -40.47 28.99 -17.73
CA PRO A 34 -40.44 28.77 -16.29
C PRO A 34 -41.33 27.60 -15.85
N GLY A 35 -42.43 27.35 -16.57
CA GLY A 35 -43.31 26.21 -16.33
C GLY A 35 -42.65 24.85 -16.58
N LEU A 36 -41.69 24.75 -17.51
CA LEU A 36 -41.01 23.49 -17.82
C LEU A 36 -40.02 23.07 -16.73
N ALA A 37 -39.24 24.03 -16.22
CA ALA A 37 -38.30 23.78 -15.12
C ALA A 37 -39.03 23.41 -13.83
N GLU A 38 -40.16 24.08 -13.55
CA GLU A 38 -41.01 23.78 -12.39
C GLU A 38 -41.65 22.39 -12.50
N ARG A 39 -42.16 22.02 -13.68
CA ARG A 39 -42.69 20.67 -13.95
C ARG A 39 -41.65 19.57 -13.78
N LEU A 40 -40.45 19.77 -14.31
CA LEU A 40 -39.34 18.85 -14.11
C LEU A 40 -39.04 18.70 -12.61
N LYS A 41 -38.95 19.82 -11.89
CA LYS A 41 -38.67 19.82 -10.45
C LYS A 41 -39.72 19.04 -9.66
N ILE A 42 -41.01 19.29 -9.91
CA ILE A 42 -42.13 18.58 -9.26
C ILE A 42 -42.07 17.08 -9.56
N SER A 43 -41.78 16.71 -10.81
CA SER A 43 -41.73 15.32 -11.25
C SER A 43 -40.56 14.57 -10.61
N LEU A 44 -39.39 15.19 -10.52
CA LEU A 44 -38.22 14.61 -9.86
C LEU A 44 -38.45 14.43 -8.35
N TYR A 45 -39.09 15.38 -7.66
CA TYR A 45 -39.47 15.19 -6.25
C TYR A 45 -40.47 14.04 -6.06
N ALA A 46 -41.43 13.91 -6.98
CA ALA A 46 -42.41 12.84 -6.93
C ALA A 46 -41.76 11.46 -7.19
N ALA A 47 -40.74 11.41 -8.05
CA ALA A 47 -39.93 10.22 -8.30
C ALA A 47 -39.04 9.89 -7.09
N GLU A 48 -38.30 10.87 -6.55
CA GLU A 48 -37.42 10.74 -5.38
C GLU A 48 -38.15 10.10 -4.19
N ALA A 49 -39.39 10.53 -3.94
CA ALA A 49 -40.21 10.05 -2.82
C ALA A 49 -40.57 8.55 -2.85
N VAL A 50 -40.34 7.86 -3.97
CA VAL A 50 -40.64 6.43 -4.12
C VAL A 50 -39.41 5.60 -4.50
N LEU A 51 -38.22 6.21 -4.61
CA LEU A 51 -37.00 5.52 -5.07
C LEU A 51 -36.55 4.41 -4.12
N ASP A 52 -36.65 4.61 -2.80
CA ASP A 52 -36.21 3.60 -1.83
C ASP A 52 -37.09 2.33 -1.88
N ASP A 53 -38.41 2.50 -1.97
CA ASP A 53 -39.37 1.39 -2.10
C ASP A 53 -39.23 0.69 -3.46
N ALA A 54 -39.03 1.46 -4.54
CA ALA A 54 -38.74 0.91 -5.86
C ALA A 54 -37.42 0.13 -5.88
N GLU A 55 -36.38 0.62 -5.20
CA GLU A 55 -35.08 -0.04 -5.12
C GLU A 55 -35.19 -1.41 -4.44
N HIS A 56 -36.05 -1.53 -3.42
CA HIS A 56 -36.34 -2.79 -2.74
C HIS A 56 -37.17 -3.75 -3.62
N LYS A 57 -38.25 -3.26 -4.23
CA LYS A 57 -39.18 -4.07 -5.03
C LYS A 57 -38.60 -4.60 -6.34
N GLN A 58 -37.59 -3.94 -6.92
CA GLN A 58 -36.97 -4.39 -8.17
C GLN A 58 -36.31 -5.79 -8.08
N LEU A 59 -36.01 -6.26 -6.87
CA LEU A 59 -35.40 -7.57 -6.65
C LEU A 59 -36.31 -8.71 -7.14
N GLY A 60 -37.65 -8.54 -7.09
CA GLY A 60 -38.61 -9.57 -7.51
C GLY A 60 -39.76 -9.10 -8.40
N ASP A 61 -39.84 -7.81 -8.73
CA ASP A 61 -40.78 -7.31 -9.74
C ASP A 61 -40.01 -6.70 -10.92
N ASP A 62 -39.96 -7.47 -12.03
CA ASP A 62 -39.30 -7.05 -13.27
C ASP A 62 -39.91 -5.74 -13.82
N ARG A 63 -41.19 -5.47 -13.57
CA ARG A 63 -41.87 -4.24 -14.02
C ARG A 63 -41.35 -3.01 -13.28
N VAL A 64 -41.05 -3.15 -11.98
CA VAL A 64 -40.44 -2.08 -11.17
C VAL A 64 -38.99 -1.85 -11.61
N ARG A 65 -38.27 -2.93 -11.97
CA ARG A 65 -36.91 -2.83 -12.52
C ARG A 65 -36.88 -2.07 -13.85
N ASP A 66 -37.77 -2.41 -14.77
CA ASP A 66 -37.88 -1.74 -16.08
C ASP A 66 -38.29 -0.27 -15.93
N TRP A 67 -39.18 0.02 -14.96
CA TRP A 67 -39.55 1.38 -14.61
C TRP A 67 -38.37 2.19 -14.07
N LEU A 68 -37.58 1.64 -13.14
CA LEU A 68 -36.37 2.29 -12.60
C LEU A 68 -35.33 2.55 -13.71
N ASN A 69 -35.12 1.59 -14.61
CA ASN A 69 -34.22 1.76 -15.75
C ASN A 69 -34.72 2.88 -16.68
N SER A 70 -36.02 2.91 -16.97
CA SER A 70 -36.63 3.94 -17.83
C SER A 70 -36.54 5.34 -17.22
N LEU A 71 -36.71 5.44 -15.88
CA LEU A 71 -36.55 6.67 -15.12
C LEU A 71 -35.10 7.14 -15.10
N ARG A 72 -34.15 6.22 -14.88
CA ARG A 72 -32.70 6.50 -14.96
C ARG A 72 -32.34 7.12 -16.30
N ASP A 73 -32.71 6.47 -17.39
CA ASP A 73 -32.37 6.94 -18.74
C ASP A 73 -32.95 8.34 -18.99
N ALA A 74 -34.18 8.62 -18.53
CA ALA A 74 -34.80 9.94 -18.66
C ALA A 74 -34.12 11.02 -17.80
N VAL A 75 -33.64 10.67 -16.60
CA VAL A 75 -32.89 11.60 -15.73
C VAL A 75 -31.50 11.89 -16.31
N TYR A 76 -30.85 10.91 -16.95
CA TYR A 76 -29.56 11.11 -17.64
C TYR A 76 -29.73 12.02 -18.86
N ASP A 77 -30.77 11.79 -19.67
CA ASP A 77 -31.12 12.67 -20.78
C ASP A 77 -31.35 14.12 -20.29
N ALA A 78 -31.94 14.30 -19.10
CA ALA A 78 -32.11 15.62 -18.49
C ALA A 78 -30.79 16.23 -18.03
N ASP A 79 -29.91 15.43 -17.42
CA ASP A 79 -28.62 15.87 -16.91
C ASP A 79 -27.65 16.29 -18.03
N ASP A 80 -27.48 15.45 -19.05
CA ASP A 80 -26.67 15.72 -20.26
C ASP A 80 -27.14 17.02 -20.95
N PHE A 81 -28.45 17.23 -20.98
CA PHE A 81 -29.03 18.43 -21.57
C PHE A 81 -28.71 19.69 -20.76
N LEU A 82 -28.84 19.63 -19.44
CA LEU A 82 -28.51 20.74 -18.55
C LEU A 82 -27.02 21.06 -18.60
N ASP A 83 -26.16 20.04 -18.63
CA ASP A 83 -24.71 20.22 -18.78
C ASP A 83 -24.35 20.91 -20.09
N ALA A 84 -24.92 20.45 -21.22
CA ALA A 84 -24.71 21.06 -22.53
C ALA A 84 -25.12 22.54 -22.56
N LEU A 85 -26.17 22.93 -21.83
CA LEU A 85 -26.60 24.32 -21.68
C LEU A 85 -25.64 25.13 -20.79
N LEU A 86 -25.22 24.59 -19.64
CA LEU A 86 -24.28 25.25 -18.72
C LEU A 86 -22.92 25.46 -19.38
N THR A 87 -22.39 24.43 -20.04
CA THR A 87 -21.15 24.48 -20.82
C THR A 87 -21.24 25.52 -21.94
N LYS A 88 -22.37 25.62 -22.63
CA LYS A 88 -22.60 26.63 -23.66
C LYS A 88 -22.70 28.05 -23.09
N ALA A 89 -23.30 28.22 -21.92
CA ALA A 89 -23.36 29.50 -21.22
C ALA A 89 -21.97 29.96 -20.75
N ALA A 90 -21.17 29.03 -20.22
CA ALA A 90 -19.81 29.30 -19.76
C ALA A 90 -18.85 29.67 -20.90
N THR A 91 -19.01 29.05 -22.07
CA THR A 91 -18.18 29.30 -23.26
C THR A 91 -18.59 30.54 -24.06
N GLN A 92 -19.78 31.10 -23.85
CA GLN A 92 -20.26 32.31 -24.53
C GLN A 92 -19.70 33.64 -23.98
N LYS A 93 -18.73 33.61 -23.05
CA LYS A 93 -18.12 34.82 -22.47
C LYS A 93 -17.04 35.49 -23.33
N GLU A 94 -16.76 35.00 -24.54
CA GLU A 94 -15.97 35.73 -25.53
C GLU A 94 -16.72 35.86 -26.85
N VAL A 95 -16.68 37.08 -27.43
CA VAL A 95 -17.29 37.53 -28.69
C VAL A 95 -18.72 38.10 -28.58
N TYR A 96 -18.80 39.31 -28.03
CA TYR A 96 -19.74 40.32 -28.54
C TYR A 96 -19.21 40.87 -29.87
N PHE A 97 -19.55 40.25 -31.00
CA PHE A 97 -19.86 40.91 -32.28
C PHE A 97 -20.16 39.86 -33.38
N LEU A 98 -21.31 40.03 -34.05
CA LEU A 98 -21.71 39.42 -35.34
C LEU A 98 -21.83 37.88 -35.41
N LEU A 99 -23.06 37.36 -35.24
CA LEU A 99 -23.48 36.15 -35.98
C LEU A 99 -24.92 36.28 -36.56
N PRO A 100 -25.21 35.70 -37.74
CA PRO A 100 -26.46 35.89 -38.47
C PRO A 100 -27.64 35.09 -37.89
N SER A 101 -28.86 35.45 -38.31
CA SER A 101 -30.18 34.88 -37.95
C SER A 101 -30.38 33.37 -38.17
N PHE A 102 -29.37 32.63 -38.65
CA PHE A 102 -29.41 31.17 -38.80
C PHE A 102 -29.35 30.41 -37.47
N PHE A 103 -28.90 31.05 -36.37
CA PHE A 103 -28.75 30.42 -35.05
C PHE A 103 -30.03 30.33 -34.22
N LEU A 104 -31.16 30.92 -34.67
CA LEU A 104 -32.44 30.86 -33.96
C LEU A 104 -33.16 29.51 -34.10
N ASN A 105 -32.88 28.71 -35.13
CA ASN A 105 -33.55 27.41 -35.37
C ASN A 105 -33.04 26.25 -34.49
N ARG A 106 -31.83 26.35 -33.91
CA ARG A 106 -31.27 25.29 -33.03
C ARG A 106 -31.84 25.30 -31.61
N HIS A 107 -32.34 26.44 -31.15
CA HIS A 107 -32.87 26.60 -29.79
C HIS A 107 -34.26 25.96 -29.61
N ARG A 108 -35.12 26.02 -30.63
CA ARG A 108 -36.45 25.39 -30.59
C ARG A 108 -36.35 23.87 -30.45
N LYS A 109 -35.46 23.26 -31.24
CA LYS A 109 -35.18 21.81 -31.19
C LYS A 109 -34.63 21.33 -29.84
N MET A 110 -33.87 22.15 -29.11
CA MET A 110 -33.44 21.82 -27.75
C MET A 110 -34.57 21.91 -26.73
N VAL A 111 -35.42 22.94 -26.81
CA VAL A 111 -36.58 23.09 -25.91
C VAL A 111 -37.62 21.99 -26.17
N ASP A 112 -37.89 21.67 -27.43
CA ASP A 112 -38.78 20.57 -27.82
C ASP A 112 -38.25 19.20 -27.32
N ASN A 113 -36.93 19.00 -27.29
CA ASN A 113 -36.31 17.81 -26.72
C ASN A 113 -36.44 17.74 -25.20
N MET A 114 -36.26 18.86 -24.48
CA MET A 114 -36.42 18.89 -23.01
C MET A 114 -37.89 18.72 -22.60
N GLU A 115 -38.83 19.28 -23.36
CA GLU A 115 -40.26 19.01 -23.19
C GLU A 115 -40.56 17.50 -23.29
N GLY A 116 -39.93 16.81 -24.25
CA GLY A 116 -40.02 15.37 -24.38
C GLY A 116 -39.47 14.60 -23.18
N VAL A 117 -38.34 15.03 -22.60
CA VAL A 117 -37.75 14.42 -21.40
C VAL A 117 -38.65 14.65 -20.18
N VAL A 118 -39.16 15.87 -19.97
CA VAL A 118 -40.07 16.17 -18.86
C VAL A 118 -41.36 15.37 -18.98
N ALA A 119 -41.97 15.31 -20.17
CA ALA A 119 -43.18 14.51 -20.40
C ALA A 119 -42.94 13.01 -20.14
N ARG A 120 -41.76 12.50 -20.46
CA ARG A 120 -41.37 11.11 -20.17
C ARG A 120 -41.25 10.87 -18.67
N ILE A 121 -40.65 11.78 -17.90
CA ILE A 121 -40.55 11.68 -16.43
C ILE A 121 -41.94 11.79 -15.80
N GLU A 122 -42.77 12.74 -16.23
CA GLU A 122 -44.17 12.90 -15.79
C GLU A 122 -44.98 11.61 -16.02
N PHE A 123 -44.83 11.02 -17.21
CA PHE A 123 -45.47 9.75 -17.55
C PHE A 123 -45.01 8.62 -16.62
N LEU A 124 -43.71 8.49 -16.39
CA LEU A 124 -43.16 7.47 -15.47
C LEU A 124 -43.66 7.68 -14.03
N VAL A 125 -43.67 8.91 -13.54
CA VAL A 125 -44.20 9.24 -12.21
C VAL A 125 -45.68 8.89 -12.08
N SER A 126 -46.46 9.06 -13.15
CA SER A 126 -47.89 8.68 -13.16
C SER A 126 -48.13 7.16 -13.02
N GLN A 127 -47.13 6.33 -13.33
CA GLN A 127 -47.22 4.87 -13.22
C GLN A 127 -46.98 4.34 -11.80
N LYS A 128 -46.52 5.18 -10.86
CA LYS A 128 -46.15 4.74 -9.50
C LYS A 128 -47.29 4.02 -8.77
N ASP A 129 -48.54 4.49 -8.96
CA ASP A 129 -49.72 3.92 -8.28
C ASP A 129 -50.08 2.55 -8.88
N ILE A 130 -49.83 2.35 -10.18
CA ILE A 130 -50.05 1.08 -10.90
C ILE A 130 -49.02 0.04 -10.43
N LEU A 131 -47.78 0.48 -10.17
CA LEU A 131 -46.69 -0.35 -9.67
C LEU A 131 -46.75 -0.56 -8.14
N GLY A 132 -47.72 0.04 -7.46
CA GLY A 132 -47.90 -0.07 -6.01
C GLY A 132 -46.71 0.49 -5.22
N LEU A 133 -46.02 1.51 -5.75
CA LEU A 133 -44.89 2.16 -5.09
C LEU A 133 -45.39 3.07 -3.97
N GLN A 134 -44.85 2.90 -2.77
CA GLN A 134 -45.26 3.63 -1.57
C GLN A 134 -44.18 4.61 -1.13
N LYS A 135 -44.60 5.72 -0.55
CA LYS A 135 -43.68 6.59 0.19
C LYS A 135 -43.32 5.88 1.48
N THR A 136 -42.03 5.74 1.76
CA THR A 136 -41.52 5.15 3.00
C THR A 136 -41.91 6.04 4.19
N THR A 137 -43.03 5.70 4.84
CA THR A 137 -43.32 6.11 6.22
C THR A 137 -43.01 4.92 7.12
N LYS A 138 -42.06 5.09 8.04
CA LYS A 138 -41.72 4.09 9.06
C LYS A 138 -42.97 3.81 9.92
N ASP A 139 -43.74 2.73 9.66
CA ASP A 139 -44.74 2.14 10.58
C ASP A 139 -45.33 0.78 10.08
N ASN A 140 -44.98 -0.32 10.76
CA ASN A 140 -45.73 -1.54 11.17
C ASN A 140 -46.63 -2.40 10.24
N ASN A 141 -46.37 -3.74 10.16
CA ASN A 141 -47.12 -4.85 10.85
C ASN A 141 -47.02 -6.29 10.21
N LEU A 142 -46.79 -7.31 11.09
CA LEU A 142 -47.15 -8.77 11.08
C LEU A 142 -46.77 -9.68 9.87
N SER A 143 -46.49 -11.00 9.94
CA SER A 143 -46.67 -12.09 10.93
C SER A 143 -45.83 -13.33 10.54
N SER A 144 -45.44 -14.12 11.55
CA SER A 144 -44.60 -15.33 11.54
C SER A 144 -45.20 -16.61 10.93
N SER A 145 -44.36 -17.47 10.34
CA SER A 145 -44.50 -18.94 10.50
C SER A 145 -43.15 -19.66 10.39
N SER A 146 -42.88 -20.55 11.35
CA SER A 146 -41.64 -21.30 11.51
C SER A 146 -41.66 -22.60 10.68
N SER A 147 -40.52 -23.01 10.14
CA SER A 147 -40.28 -24.40 9.74
C SER A 147 -38.81 -24.78 9.97
N SER A 148 -38.67 -25.88 10.68
CA SER A 148 -37.43 -26.54 11.15
C SER A 148 -36.54 -27.01 10.01
N SER A 149 -35.22 -26.80 10.11
CA SER A 149 -34.23 -27.44 9.25
C SER A 149 -33.17 -28.16 10.08
N SER A 150 -33.03 -29.45 9.79
CA SER A 150 -32.17 -30.45 10.42
C SER A 150 -30.66 -30.10 10.40
N TRP A 151 -29.98 -30.36 11.52
CA TRP A 151 -28.52 -30.22 11.70
C TRP A 151 -27.76 -31.47 11.20
N ARG A 152 -26.49 -31.32 10.76
CA ARG A 152 -25.63 -32.41 10.22
C ARG A 152 -24.60 -32.88 11.25
N GLU A 153 -24.35 -34.19 11.32
CA GLU A 153 -23.33 -34.85 12.19
C GLU A 153 -21.91 -34.78 11.58
N THR A 154 -20.85 -34.73 12.41
CA THR A 154 -19.43 -34.77 11.98
C THR A 154 -18.76 -36.11 12.27
N THR A 155 -17.79 -36.53 11.44
CA THR A 155 -17.04 -37.80 11.58
C THR A 155 -15.54 -37.58 11.77
N CYS A 156 -14.83 -38.56 12.35
CA CYS A 156 -13.38 -38.51 12.56
C CYS A 156 -12.53 -38.70 11.28
N LEU A 157 -13.14 -39.04 10.14
CA LEU A 157 -12.44 -39.31 8.88
C LEU A 157 -11.88 -38.01 8.26
N MET A 158 -10.62 -38.07 7.84
CA MET A 158 -9.91 -37.00 7.14
C MET A 158 -10.13 -37.12 5.62
N GLU A 159 -10.59 -36.04 5.00
CA GLU A 159 -10.63 -35.87 3.54
C GLU A 159 -9.56 -34.84 3.13
N GLY A 160 -8.39 -35.31 2.70
CA GLY A 160 -7.31 -34.48 2.15
C GLY A 160 -6.23 -34.02 3.12
N ASN A 161 -5.24 -33.31 2.59
CA ASN A 161 -4.09 -32.77 3.32
C ASN A 161 -4.40 -31.36 3.85
N ILE A 162 -3.83 -31.02 5.02
CA ILE A 162 -3.88 -29.67 5.58
C ILE A 162 -2.67 -28.88 5.07
N TYR A 163 -2.90 -27.69 4.53
CA TYR A 163 -1.86 -26.80 4.02
C TYR A 163 -1.90 -25.45 4.75
N GLY A 164 -0.74 -24.87 5.06
CA GLY A 164 -0.63 -23.51 5.59
C GLY A 164 -1.00 -23.35 7.07
N ARG A 165 -0.95 -24.45 7.85
CA ARG A 165 -1.16 -24.49 9.30
C ARG A 165 -0.07 -25.30 10.03
N GLU A 166 1.13 -25.35 9.45
CA GLU A 166 2.24 -26.14 9.97
C GLU A 166 2.66 -25.68 11.39
N ASP A 167 2.56 -24.38 11.67
CA ASP A 167 2.84 -23.81 12.99
C ASP A 167 1.80 -24.23 14.04
N ASP A 168 0.50 -24.19 13.68
CA ASP A 168 -0.60 -24.62 14.55
C ASP A 168 -0.50 -26.13 14.86
N GLN A 169 -0.16 -26.92 13.83
CA GLN A 169 0.08 -28.36 13.95
C GLN A 169 1.23 -28.68 14.93
N GLN A 170 2.35 -27.98 14.79
CA GLN A 170 3.50 -28.15 15.70
C GLN A 170 3.16 -27.71 17.12
N ALA A 171 2.47 -26.58 17.30
CA ALA A 171 2.05 -26.08 18.60
C ALA A 171 1.09 -27.03 19.32
N LEU A 172 0.11 -27.60 18.60
CA LEU A 172 -0.85 -28.54 19.17
C LEU A 172 -0.20 -29.86 19.59
N ILE A 173 0.65 -30.44 18.74
CA ILE A 173 1.39 -31.67 19.08
C ILE A 173 2.34 -31.45 20.25
N LYS A 174 3.05 -30.31 20.26
CA LYS A 174 3.89 -29.93 21.40
C LYS A 174 3.07 -29.84 22.69
N THR A 175 1.91 -29.20 22.65
CA THR A 175 1.02 -29.07 23.83
C THR A 175 0.49 -30.42 24.31
N ILE A 176 0.16 -31.35 23.40
CA ILE A 176 -0.28 -32.70 23.76
C ILE A 176 0.87 -33.49 24.42
N ASN A 177 2.10 -33.35 23.91
CA ASN A 177 3.28 -34.05 24.44
C ASN A 177 3.79 -33.47 25.76
N ASP A 178 3.85 -32.14 25.88
CA ASP A 178 4.35 -31.45 27.09
C ASP A 178 3.45 -31.72 28.31
N ASN A 179 2.18 -32.05 28.10
CA ASN A 179 1.22 -32.34 29.16
C ASN A 179 1.22 -33.81 29.63
N SER A 180 2.22 -34.63 29.23
CA SER A 180 2.28 -36.06 29.56
C SER A 180 2.32 -36.39 31.06
N GLU A 181 2.71 -35.43 31.91
CA GLU A 181 2.80 -35.61 33.36
C GLU A 181 1.51 -35.24 34.13
N SER A 182 0.55 -34.57 33.46
CA SER A 182 -0.72 -34.14 34.06
C SER A 182 -1.69 -35.32 34.24
N GLN A 183 -2.57 -35.26 35.25
CA GLN A 183 -3.57 -36.32 35.48
C GLN A 183 -4.65 -36.34 34.37
N LEU A 184 -5.12 -35.18 33.97
CA LEU A 184 -6.05 -34.95 32.86
C LEU A 184 -5.73 -33.59 32.24
N SER A 185 -5.43 -33.54 30.93
CA SER A 185 -5.26 -32.30 30.19
C SER A 185 -6.49 -32.01 29.34
N VAL A 186 -6.99 -30.78 29.37
CA VAL A 186 -8.09 -30.33 28.52
C VAL A 186 -7.57 -29.21 27.63
N ILE A 187 -7.57 -29.43 26.32
CA ILE A 187 -6.99 -28.53 25.32
C ILE A 187 -8.13 -27.93 24.49
N PRO A 188 -8.41 -26.62 24.60
CA PRO A 188 -9.40 -25.97 23.78
C PRO A 188 -8.79 -25.46 22.46
N VAL A 189 -9.43 -25.78 21.34
CA VAL A 189 -9.21 -25.21 20.01
C VAL A 189 -10.38 -24.27 19.73
N VAL A 190 -10.13 -22.97 19.89
CA VAL A 190 -11.15 -21.92 19.83
C VAL A 190 -10.97 -21.10 18.55
N GLY A 191 -12.07 -20.79 17.87
CA GLY A 191 -12.04 -20.02 16.63
C GLY A 191 -13.39 -19.94 15.94
N MET A 192 -13.57 -19.02 15.00
CA MET A 192 -14.86 -18.81 14.32
C MET A 192 -15.34 -20.07 13.58
N GLY A 193 -16.66 -20.21 13.33
CA GLY A 193 -17.21 -21.29 12.52
C GLY A 193 -16.54 -21.37 11.14
N GLY A 194 -16.28 -22.58 10.63
CA GLY A 194 -15.67 -22.77 9.30
C GLY A 194 -14.17 -22.48 9.19
N VAL A 195 -13.50 -22.01 10.25
CA VAL A 195 -12.05 -21.68 10.22
C VAL A 195 -11.12 -22.90 10.12
N GLY A 196 -11.66 -24.11 10.16
CA GLY A 196 -10.90 -25.37 10.08
C GLY A 196 -10.55 -26.01 11.44
N LYS A 197 -11.23 -25.66 12.54
CA LYS A 197 -11.01 -26.27 13.87
C LYS A 197 -11.21 -27.79 13.85
N THR A 198 -12.36 -28.22 13.34
CA THR A 198 -12.70 -29.65 13.19
C THR A 198 -11.68 -30.34 12.30
N THR A 199 -11.20 -29.69 11.24
CA THR A 199 -10.12 -30.22 10.38
C THR A 199 -8.80 -30.40 11.13
N LEU A 200 -8.41 -29.41 11.95
CA LEU A 200 -7.21 -29.49 12.79
C LEU A 200 -7.34 -30.57 13.87
N ALA A 201 -8.53 -30.71 14.48
CA ALA A 201 -8.83 -31.75 15.46
C ALA A 201 -8.83 -33.15 14.82
N LYS A 202 -9.40 -33.31 13.63
CA LYS A 202 -9.36 -34.57 12.84
C LYS A 202 -7.92 -34.97 12.54
N TRP A 203 -7.08 -34.02 12.13
CA TRP A 203 -5.66 -34.28 11.91
C TRP A 203 -4.94 -34.68 13.18
N ALA A 204 -5.13 -33.94 14.28
CA ALA A 204 -4.53 -34.29 15.56
C ALA A 204 -4.93 -35.70 16.00
N TYR A 205 -6.23 -36.04 15.90
CA TYR A 205 -6.74 -37.38 16.21
C TYR A 205 -6.06 -38.50 15.41
N SER A 206 -5.76 -38.23 14.13
CA SER A 206 -5.10 -39.19 13.24
C SER A 206 -3.59 -39.36 13.50
N VAL A 207 -2.90 -38.33 13.98
CA VAL A 207 -1.43 -38.31 14.12
C VAL A 207 -0.95 -38.64 15.54
N VAL A 208 -1.77 -38.39 16.57
CA VAL A 208 -1.38 -38.68 17.96
C VAL A 208 -1.28 -40.19 18.21
N GLU A 209 -0.22 -40.64 18.86
CA GLU A 209 -0.01 -42.05 19.20
C GLU A 209 0.26 -42.21 20.72
N GLY A 210 0.23 -43.45 21.22
CA GLY A 210 0.53 -43.72 22.64
C GLY A 210 -0.62 -43.44 23.62
N PHE A 211 -1.86 -43.68 23.19
CA PHE A 211 -3.08 -43.68 24.01
C PHE A 211 -3.76 -45.05 23.90
N ASP A 212 -4.21 -45.60 25.03
CA ASP A 212 -4.90 -46.89 25.13
C ASP A 212 -6.32 -46.83 24.57
N LEU A 213 -6.96 -45.66 24.65
CA LEU A 213 -8.32 -45.41 24.18
C LEU A 213 -8.37 -44.11 23.37
N LYS A 214 -9.11 -44.11 22.26
CA LYS A 214 -9.44 -42.93 21.47
C LYS A 214 -10.93 -42.86 21.18
N ALA A 215 -11.51 -41.68 21.24
CA ALA A 215 -12.91 -41.46 20.86
C ALA A 215 -13.13 -40.09 20.22
N TRP A 216 -14.07 -40.03 19.28
CA TRP A 216 -14.54 -38.81 18.64
C TRP A 216 -16.03 -38.62 18.90
N VAL A 217 -16.41 -37.56 19.60
CA VAL A 217 -17.79 -37.30 20.00
C VAL A 217 -18.22 -35.93 19.47
N CYS A 218 -19.14 -35.92 18.52
CA CYS A 218 -19.82 -34.70 18.06
C CYS A 218 -20.93 -34.34 19.05
N ILE A 219 -20.93 -33.11 19.57
CA ILE A 219 -21.94 -32.63 20.51
C ILE A 219 -23.11 -32.00 19.74
N SER A 220 -24.35 -32.26 20.17
CA SER A 220 -25.59 -31.71 19.58
C SER A 220 -25.88 -30.28 20.10
N GLU A 221 -26.89 -29.57 19.54
CA GLU A 221 -27.28 -28.20 19.95
C GLU A 221 -27.59 -28.09 21.46
N THR A 222 -27.94 -29.21 22.11
CA THR A 222 -28.20 -29.31 23.55
C THR A 222 -27.09 -30.09 24.26
N PHE A 223 -26.39 -29.45 25.20
CA PHE A 223 -25.39 -30.11 26.05
C PHE A 223 -26.06 -30.94 27.15
N ASP A 224 -26.54 -32.13 26.78
CA ASP A 224 -27.08 -33.13 27.70
C ASP A 224 -25.97 -34.08 28.16
N VAL A 225 -25.62 -33.98 29.44
CA VAL A 225 -24.53 -34.77 30.04
C VAL A 225 -24.77 -36.27 29.89
N ALA A 226 -26.02 -36.74 30.01
CA ALA A 226 -26.33 -38.17 29.88
C ALA A 226 -26.20 -38.64 28.44
N GLU A 227 -26.67 -37.87 27.46
CA GLU A 227 -26.55 -38.19 26.04
C GLU A 227 -25.08 -38.24 25.60
N ILE A 228 -24.28 -37.24 26.02
CA ILE A 228 -22.85 -37.16 25.65
C ILE A 228 -22.05 -38.27 26.34
N THR A 229 -22.32 -38.55 27.62
CA THR A 229 -21.67 -39.67 28.34
C THR A 229 -21.98 -41.00 27.66
N LYS A 230 -23.22 -41.20 27.23
CA LYS A 230 -23.64 -42.39 26.48
C LYS A 230 -22.90 -42.51 25.14
N LYS A 231 -22.89 -41.47 24.32
CA LYS A 231 -22.16 -41.43 23.04
C LYS A 231 -20.67 -41.71 23.23
N THR A 232 -20.08 -41.18 24.29
CA THR A 232 -18.66 -41.41 24.63
C THR A 232 -18.39 -42.88 24.94
N ILE A 233 -19.27 -43.54 25.70
CA ILE A 233 -19.14 -44.99 25.99
C ILE A 233 -19.25 -45.78 24.69
N GLU A 234 -20.27 -45.52 23.88
CA GLU A 234 -20.52 -46.23 22.62
C GLU A 234 -19.35 -46.10 21.64
N GLU A 235 -18.71 -44.92 21.58
CA GLU A 235 -17.54 -44.70 20.73
C GLU A 235 -16.28 -45.41 21.27
N ILE A 236 -16.10 -45.48 22.59
CA ILE A 236 -14.94 -46.15 23.22
C ILE A 236 -15.06 -47.68 23.16
N THR A 237 -16.25 -48.22 23.40
CA THR A 237 -16.48 -49.67 23.46
C THR A 237 -16.90 -50.27 22.12
N THR A 238 -17.33 -49.45 21.16
CA THR A 238 -17.91 -49.87 19.88
C THR A 238 -19.16 -50.75 20.00
N ASP A 239 -19.80 -50.73 21.18
CA ASP A 239 -21.00 -51.50 21.53
C ASP A 239 -22.15 -50.57 21.89
N SER A 240 -23.40 -50.94 21.57
CA SER A 240 -24.58 -50.13 21.91
C SER A 240 -24.82 -50.10 23.43
N CYS A 241 -25.04 -48.90 23.99
CA CYS A 241 -25.27 -48.74 25.42
C CYS A 241 -26.77 -48.71 25.77
N SER A 242 -27.24 -49.65 26.59
CA SER A 242 -28.65 -49.73 27.03
C SER A 242 -28.94 -49.01 28.35
N LEU A 243 -27.93 -48.38 28.96
CA LEU A 243 -28.06 -47.65 30.22
C LEU A 243 -28.78 -46.31 30.00
N GLY A 244 -29.78 -46.01 30.86
CA GLY A 244 -30.63 -44.81 30.72
C GLY A 244 -30.47 -43.76 31.83
N SER A 245 -29.76 -44.05 32.93
CA SER A 245 -29.57 -43.09 34.02
C SER A 245 -28.14 -42.55 34.05
N LEU A 246 -27.99 -41.24 34.29
CA LEU A 246 -26.71 -40.53 34.30
C LEU A 246 -25.69 -41.17 35.26
N ASN A 247 -26.12 -41.57 36.45
CA ASN A 247 -25.24 -42.20 37.45
C ASN A 247 -24.69 -43.55 36.95
N LEU A 248 -25.51 -44.38 36.30
CA LEU A 248 -25.03 -45.65 35.74
C LEU A 248 -24.07 -45.42 34.58
N LEU A 249 -24.35 -44.44 33.72
CA LEU A 249 -23.48 -44.05 32.61
C LEU A 249 -22.11 -43.55 33.12
N GLN A 250 -22.09 -42.68 34.12
CA GLN A 250 -20.83 -42.14 34.65
C GLN A 250 -19.99 -43.20 35.38
N ASN A 251 -20.62 -44.12 36.14
CA ASN A 251 -19.90 -45.21 36.79
C ASN A 251 -19.30 -46.19 35.77
N GLU A 252 -20.02 -46.50 34.69
CA GLU A 252 -19.50 -47.37 33.63
C GLU A 252 -18.37 -46.69 32.86
N LEU A 253 -18.52 -45.41 32.50
CA LEU A 253 -17.44 -44.64 31.87
C LEU A 253 -16.20 -44.58 32.76
N GLN A 254 -16.36 -44.31 34.05
CA GLN A 254 -15.25 -44.29 35.01
C GLN A 254 -14.53 -45.64 35.09
N LYS A 255 -15.28 -46.76 35.10
CA LYS A 255 -14.72 -48.11 35.09
C LYS A 255 -13.94 -48.41 33.80
N ILE A 256 -14.42 -47.94 32.64
CA ILE A 256 -13.74 -48.12 31.34
C ILE A 256 -12.42 -47.33 31.28
N LEU A 257 -12.43 -46.10 31.79
CA LEU A 257 -11.28 -45.17 31.75
C LEU A 257 -10.24 -45.44 32.84
N SER A 258 -10.64 -46.08 33.95
CA SER A 258 -9.78 -46.31 35.11
C SER A 258 -8.46 -46.99 34.76
N GLY A 259 -7.35 -46.30 35.02
CA GLY A 259 -5.99 -46.82 34.80
C GLY A 259 -5.53 -46.89 33.33
N LYS A 260 -6.31 -46.36 32.38
CA LYS A 260 -5.95 -46.25 30.96
C LYS A 260 -5.64 -44.81 30.58
N LYS A 261 -4.74 -44.62 29.62
CA LYS A 261 -4.42 -43.31 29.03
C LYS A 261 -5.30 -43.09 27.81
N PHE A 262 -6.13 -42.04 27.79
CA PHE A 262 -7.10 -41.80 26.70
C PHE A 262 -6.91 -40.47 25.98
N PHE A 263 -7.32 -40.42 24.70
CA PHE A 263 -7.41 -39.20 23.89
C PHE A 263 -8.82 -39.05 23.32
N ILE A 264 -9.57 -38.08 23.80
CA ILE A 264 -10.99 -37.91 23.44
C ILE A 264 -11.19 -36.54 22.81
N VAL A 265 -11.81 -36.52 21.63
CA VAL A 265 -12.17 -35.27 20.94
C VAL A 265 -13.65 -35.00 21.14
N LEU A 266 -13.96 -33.83 21.69
CA LEU A 266 -15.31 -33.28 21.79
C LEU A 266 -15.43 -32.19 20.73
N ASP A 267 -16.12 -32.52 19.64
CA ASP A 267 -16.27 -31.63 18.49
C ASP A 267 -17.54 -30.77 18.63
N ASP A 268 -17.39 -29.48 18.34
CA ASP A 268 -18.43 -28.45 18.38
C ASP A 268 -19.17 -28.35 19.72
N VAL A 269 -18.44 -28.00 20.79
CA VAL A 269 -19.02 -27.79 22.12
C VAL A 269 -19.62 -26.36 22.25
N TRP A 270 -20.92 -26.26 22.56
CA TRP A 270 -21.70 -24.99 22.61
C TRP A 270 -22.29 -24.62 24.00
N SER A 271 -21.80 -25.21 25.10
CA SER A 271 -22.39 -25.01 26.44
C SER A 271 -21.63 -24.00 27.32
N ASP A 272 -22.36 -23.05 27.90
CA ASP A 272 -21.86 -22.11 28.92
C ASP A 272 -22.19 -22.55 30.36
N ASP A 273 -22.85 -23.69 30.51
CA ASP A 273 -23.23 -24.25 31.80
C ASP A 273 -22.03 -24.97 32.45
N ALA A 274 -21.32 -24.21 33.28
CA ALA A 274 -20.13 -24.68 34.00
C ALA A 274 -20.43 -25.86 34.94
N ASP A 275 -21.65 -25.94 35.49
CA ASP A 275 -22.05 -27.04 36.37
C ASP A 275 -22.25 -28.34 35.59
N LYS A 276 -22.89 -28.27 34.41
CA LYS A 276 -22.98 -29.42 33.49
C LYS A 276 -21.61 -29.86 32.97
N TRP A 277 -20.72 -28.93 32.66
CA TRP A 277 -19.35 -29.27 32.25
C TRP A 277 -18.58 -30.00 33.37
N LYS A 278 -18.66 -29.48 34.59
CA LYS A 278 -18.04 -30.10 35.77
C LYS A 278 -18.61 -31.49 36.03
N GLN A 279 -19.92 -31.65 35.91
CA GLN A 279 -20.59 -32.93 36.03
C GLN A 279 -20.12 -33.92 34.95
N PHE A 280 -19.95 -33.48 33.71
CA PHE A 280 -19.46 -34.30 32.60
C PHE A 280 -18.00 -34.73 32.76
N ILE A 281 -17.12 -33.82 33.17
CA ILE A 281 -15.66 -34.09 33.28
C ILE A 281 -15.30 -34.96 34.50
N THR A 282 -16.15 -35.03 35.52
CA THR A 282 -15.91 -35.80 36.75
C THR A 282 -15.42 -37.25 36.51
N PRO A 283 -16.07 -38.10 35.71
CA PRO A 283 -15.63 -39.48 35.44
C PRO A 283 -14.26 -39.61 34.77
N PHE A 284 -13.74 -38.58 34.10
CA PHE A 284 -12.48 -38.64 33.35
C PHE A 284 -11.23 -38.53 34.24
N HIS A 285 -11.37 -38.10 35.50
CA HIS A 285 -10.23 -37.93 36.41
C HIS A 285 -9.57 -39.24 36.87
N CYS A 286 -10.22 -40.40 36.67
CA CYS A 286 -9.67 -41.71 37.02
C CYS A 286 -8.67 -42.29 36.00
N GLY A 287 -8.39 -41.56 34.91
CA GLY A 287 -7.44 -41.96 33.87
C GLY A 287 -5.99 -42.07 34.35
N ALA A 288 -5.15 -42.71 33.54
CA ALA A 288 -3.70 -42.66 33.72
C ALA A 288 -3.14 -41.28 33.35
N LYS A 289 -1.96 -40.93 33.89
CA LYS A 289 -1.28 -39.67 33.58
C LYS A 289 -1.03 -39.52 32.07
N GLY A 290 -1.21 -38.29 31.59
CA GLY A 290 -1.14 -37.92 30.18
C GLY A 290 -2.45 -38.16 29.41
N SER A 291 -3.56 -38.45 30.08
CA SER A 291 -4.89 -38.49 29.45
C SER A 291 -5.31 -37.09 28.99
N THR A 292 -5.85 -36.98 27.78
CA THR A 292 -6.10 -35.69 27.12
C THR A 292 -7.50 -35.63 26.50
N ILE A 293 -8.17 -34.50 26.69
CA ILE A 293 -9.43 -34.14 26.04
C ILE A 293 -9.19 -32.93 25.15
N LEU A 294 -9.46 -33.06 23.85
CA LEU A 294 -9.41 -31.97 22.89
C LEU A 294 -10.82 -31.45 22.65
N ILE A 295 -11.03 -30.14 22.80
CA ILE A 295 -12.33 -29.50 22.60
C ILE A 295 -12.25 -28.56 21.42
N THR A 296 -13.17 -28.67 20.45
CA THR A 296 -13.37 -27.59 19.47
C THR A 296 -14.59 -26.77 19.87
N THR A 297 -14.44 -25.44 19.89
CA THR A 297 -15.56 -24.54 20.19
C THR A 297 -15.48 -23.26 19.39
N VAL A 298 -16.63 -22.66 19.09
CA VAL A 298 -16.69 -21.39 18.38
C VAL A 298 -16.35 -20.26 19.34
N ALA A 299 -15.56 -19.28 18.88
CA ALA A 299 -15.08 -18.13 19.67
C ALA A 299 -16.18 -17.11 20.06
N ALA A 300 -17.33 -17.58 20.56
CA ALA A 300 -18.33 -16.74 21.21
C ALA A 300 -18.10 -16.65 22.73
N ASN A 301 -17.42 -17.61 23.37
CA ASN A 301 -17.52 -17.77 24.83
C ASN A 301 -16.21 -17.59 25.62
N ALA A 302 -15.20 -16.93 25.04
CA ALA A 302 -14.05 -16.44 25.79
C ALA A 302 -14.14 -14.92 26.00
N CYS A 303 -14.70 -14.54 27.16
CA CYS A 303 -14.71 -13.20 27.73
C CYS A 303 -15.53 -12.14 26.96
N PHE A 304 -16.86 -12.25 27.03
CA PHE A 304 -17.68 -11.04 27.08
C PHE A 304 -17.72 -10.55 28.54
N PRO A 305 -17.46 -9.26 28.84
CA PRO A 305 -17.83 -8.70 30.13
C PRO A 305 -19.32 -8.95 30.35
N GLU A 306 -19.71 -9.26 31.59
CA GLU A 306 -21.08 -9.54 32.03
C GLU A 306 -22.11 -8.74 31.22
N SER A 307 -22.99 -9.44 30.50
CA SER A 307 -24.00 -8.82 29.66
C SER A 307 -25.01 -8.08 30.53
N ASN A 308 -24.84 -6.77 30.67
CA ASN A 308 -25.91 -5.85 31.09
C ASN A 308 -26.94 -5.60 29.95
N GLY A 309 -27.07 -6.54 29.01
CA GLY A 309 -27.81 -6.36 27.76
C GLY A 309 -29.32 -6.60 27.90
N ASN A 310 -30.09 -5.88 27.08
CA ASN A 310 -31.54 -6.05 26.97
C ASN A 310 -31.88 -7.48 26.46
N PRO A 311 -32.59 -8.32 27.24
CA PRO A 311 -32.87 -9.72 26.88
C PRO A 311 -33.68 -9.85 25.59
N ILE A 312 -34.46 -8.83 25.22
CA ILE A 312 -35.23 -8.78 23.97
C ILE A 312 -34.29 -8.68 22.77
N LEU A 313 -33.28 -7.80 22.83
CA LEU A 313 -32.29 -7.64 21.77
C LEU A 313 -31.40 -8.87 21.65
N GLU A 314 -31.06 -9.52 22.76
CA GLU A 314 -30.31 -10.77 22.76
C GLU A 314 -31.07 -11.88 22.00
N GLU A 315 -32.37 -12.02 22.24
CA GLU A 315 -33.21 -13.00 21.54
C GLU A 315 -33.27 -12.71 20.03
N ILE A 316 -33.48 -11.45 19.64
CA ILE A 316 -33.52 -11.06 18.23
C ILE A 316 -32.15 -11.26 17.57
N GLY A 317 -31.06 -10.88 18.24
CA GLY A 317 -29.69 -11.06 17.77
C GLY A 317 -29.32 -12.52 17.53
N ARG A 318 -29.71 -13.43 18.44
CA ARG A 318 -29.52 -14.88 18.24
C ARG A 318 -30.25 -15.38 16.99
N LYS A 319 -31.46 -14.87 16.70
CA LYS A 319 -32.21 -15.22 15.47
C LYS A 319 -31.53 -14.69 14.20
N ILE A 320 -31.00 -13.46 14.24
CA ILE A 320 -30.23 -12.88 13.11
C ILE A 320 -28.97 -13.71 12.83
N VAL A 321 -28.20 -14.05 13.87
CA VAL A 321 -26.98 -14.89 13.74
C VAL A 321 -27.31 -16.26 13.14
N LYS A 322 -28.43 -16.88 13.52
CA LYS A 322 -28.90 -18.14 12.91
C LYS A 322 -29.15 -17.99 11.41
N LYS A 323 -29.74 -16.86 10.96
CA LYS A 323 -29.96 -16.58 9.53
C LYS A 323 -28.66 -16.34 8.74
N CYS A 324 -27.57 -15.94 9.40
CA CYS A 324 -26.25 -15.78 8.77
C CYS A 324 -25.53 -17.11 8.43
N LYS A 325 -26.08 -18.27 8.83
CA LYS A 325 -25.59 -19.62 8.48
C LYS A 325 -24.09 -19.82 8.72
N GLY A 326 -23.54 -19.20 9.76
CA GLY A 326 -22.14 -19.37 10.17
C GLY A 326 -21.11 -18.63 9.31
N LEU A 327 -21.50 -17.70 8.45
CA LEU A 327 -20.55 -16.88 7.69
C LEU A 327 -20.03 -15.70 8.56
N PRO A 328 -18.72 -15.65 8.92
CA PRO A 328 -18.20 -14.64 9.85
C PRO A 328 -18.38 -13.21 9.34
N LEU A 329 -18.12 -12.96 8.07
CA LEU A 329 -18.28 -11.63 7.47
C LEU A 329 -19.73 -11.14 7.54
N ALA A 330 -20.73 -12.02 7.37
CA ALA A 330 -22.14 -11.65 7.50
C ALA A 330 -22.50 -11.27 8.94
N VAL A 331 -22.01 -12.04 9.92
CA VAL A 331 -22.24 -11.76 11.34
C VAL A 331 -21.56 -10.47 11.77
N GLU A 332 -20.31 -10.25 11.38
CA GLU A 332 -19.57 -9.04 11.73
C GLU A 332 -20.18 -7.80 11.08
N THR A 333 -20.58 -7.90 9.80
CA THR A 333 -21.21 -6.79 9.06
C THR A 333 -22.56 -6.39 9.67
N LEU A 334 -23.44 -7.36 10.00
CA LEU A 334 -24.72 -7.05 10.66
C LEU A 334 -24.55 -6.65 12.12
N GLY A 335 -23.55 -7.20 12.83
CA GLY A 335 -23.22 -6.83 14.19
C GLY A 335 -22.75 -5.38 14.29
N ARG A 336 -21.93 -4.92 13.34
CA ARG A 336 -21.51 -3.51 13.25
C ARG A 336 -22.63 -2.58 12.80
N LEU A 337 -23.52 -3.05 11.91
CA LEU A 337 -24.73 -2.31 11.54
C LEU A 337 -25.62 -2.02 12.76
N LEU A 338 -25.78 -3.01 13.64
CA LEU A 338 -26.64 -2.93 14.82
C LEU A 338 -25.89 -2.43 16.08
N GLN A 339 -24.62 -2.05 15.93
CA GLN A 339 -23.79 -1.61 17.04
C GLN A 339 -24.27 -0.25 17.56
N GLY A 340 -24.77 -0.23 18.80
CA GLY A 340 -25.30 0.98 19.43
C GLY A 340 -26.77 1.25 19.11
N GLU A 341 -27.47 0.34 18.42
CA GLU A 341 -28.91 0.42 18.21
C GLU A 341 -29.67 -0.31 19.33
N ASP A 342 -30.40 0.46 20.14
CA ASP A 342 -31.14 -0.05 21.31
C ASP A 342 -32.63 -0.33 21.00
N ASP A 343 -33.11 0.02 19.80
CA ASP A 343 -34.51 -0.16 19.39
C ASP A 343 -34.77 -1.57 18.84
N ALA A 344 -35.63 -2.32 19.53
CA ALA A 344 -36.01 -3.68 19.14
C ALA A 344 -36.75 -3.74 17.80
N GLU A 345 -37.43 -2.68 17.36
CA GLU A 345 -38.12 -2.66 16.07
C GLU A 345 -37.13 -2.60 14.90
N GLU A 346 -36.02 -1.86 15.03
CA GLU A 346 -34.97 -1.79 14.01
C GLU A 346 -34.25 -3.16 13.88
N TRP A 347 -34.02 -3.86 14.99
CA TRP A 347 -33.51 -5.24 14.97
C TRP A 347 -34.51 -6.22 14.32
N ASN A 348 -35.82 -6.05 14.60
CA ASN A 348 -36.85 -6.88 13.99
C ASN A 348 -37.02 -6.62 12.48
N ALA A 349 -36.82 -5.38 12.03
CA ALA A 349 -36.83 -5.02 10.62
C ALA A 349 -35.73 -5.77 9.86
N VAL A 350 -34.51 -5.84 10.43
CA VAL A 350 -33.42 -6.66 9.88
C VAL A 350 -33.79 -8.14 9.88
N LEU A 351 -34.34 -8.67 10.98
CA LEU A 351 -34.71 -10.08 11.09
C LEU A 351 -35.81 -10.52 10.11
N ARG A 352 -36.81 -9.67 9.89
CA ARG A 352 -38.01 -9.95 9.07
C ARG A 352 -37.87 -9.52 7.62
N SER A 353 -36.71 -9.00 7.20
CA SER A 353 -36.51 -8.55 5.82
C SER A 353 -36.79 -9.67 4.79
N ASP A 354 -37.57 -9.35 3.76
CA ASP A 354 -37.89 -10.27 2.65
C ASP A 354 -36.62 -10.69 1.86
N ILE A 355 -35.52 -9.93 1.99
CA ILE A 355 -34.21 -10.24 1.38
C ILE A 355 -33.68 -11.61 1.82
N TRP A 356 -34.04 -12.09 3.01
CA TRP A 356 -33.62 -13.40 3.52
C TRP A 356 -34.15 -14.58 2.69
N GLU A 357 -35.32 -14.43 2.08
CA GLU A 357 -36.05 -15.49 1.39
C GLU A 357 -35.97 -15.37 -0.14
N PHE A 358 -35.30 -14.32 -0.64
CA PHE A 358 -35.22 -14.03 -2.05
C PHE A 358 -34.44 -15.11 -2.84
N PRO A 359 -35.08 -15.82 -3.79
CA PRO A 359 -34.41 -16.82 -4.59
C PRO A 359 -33.55 -16.14 -5.66
N MET A 360 -32.30 -15.84 -5.32
CA MET A 360 -31.34 -15.32 -6.28
C MET A 360 -30.85 -16.46 -7.18
N LYS A 361 -31.60 -16.72 -8.27
CA LYS A 361 -31.17 -17.68 -9.31
C LYS A 361 -29.74 -17.31 -9.75
N ASP A 362 -28.83 -18.27 -9.63
CA ASP A 362 -27.46 -18.23 -10.16
C ASP A 362 -26.47 -17.23 -9.53
N SER A 363 -26.78 -16.56 -8.41
CA SER A 363 -25.85 -15.61 -7.78
C SER A 363 -25.22 -16.14 -6.48
N LYS A 364 -23.89 -15.98 -6.32
CA LYS A 364 -23.14 -16.29 -5.07
C LYS A 364 -23.35 -15.25 -3.95
N ILE A 365 -24.37 -14.40 -4.07
CA ILE A 365 -24.59 -13.25 -3.18
C ILE A 365 -25.16 -13.69 -1.84
N ILE A 366 -24.61 -13.13 -0.77
CA ILE A 366 -25.01 -13.44 0.60
C ILE A 366 -26.09 -12.45 1.05
N PRO A 367 -27.31 -12.92 1.40
CA PRO A 367 -28.41 -12.05 1.81
C PRO A 367 -28.08 -11.08 2.95
N ALA A 368 -27.26 -11.51 3.92
CA ALA A 368 -26.84 -10.68 5.04
C ALA A 368 -26.00 -9.45 4.61
N LEU A 369 -25.11 -9.62 3.62
CA LEU A 369 -24.31 -8.51 3.09
C LEU A 369 -25.19 -7.56 2.28
N LEU A 370 -26.16 -8.11 1.55
CA LEU A 370 -27.14 -7.33 0.80
C LEU A 370 -28.04 -6.51 1.73
N ILE A 371 -28.47 -7.07 2.87
CA ILE A 371 -29.22 -6.33 3.90
C ILE A 371 -28.39 -5.16 4.43
N SER A 372 -27.10 -5.38 4.73
CA SER A 372 -26.21 -4.30 5.15
C SER A 372 -26.10 -3.18 4.11
N TYR A 373 -26.05 -3.54 2.82
CA TYR A 373 -26.07 -2.56 1.73
C TYR A 373 -27.37 -1.76 1.68
N PHE A 374 -28.54 -2.39 1.81
CA PHE A 374 -29.82 -1.68 1.75
C PHE A 374 -30.02 -0.69 2.90
N GLN A 375 -29.33 -0.91 4.02
CA GLN A 375 -29.30 -0.03 5.19
C GLN A 375 -28.24 1.08 5.11
N LEU A 376 -27.46 1.15 4.03
CA LEU A 376 -26.58 2.29 3.78
C LEU A 376 -27.39 3.51 3.32
N PRO A 377 -27.02 4.72 3.75
CA PRO A 377 -27.50 5.95 3.14
C PRO A 377 -27.25 5.98 1.61
N PRO A 378 -28.11 6.65 0.82
CA PRO A 378 -27.99 6.67 -0.64
C PRO A 378 -26.62 7.12 -1.17
N TYR A 379 -25.96 8.07 -0.50
CA TYR A 379 -24.64 8.56 -0.91
C TYR A 379 -23.54 7.49 -0.74
N LEU A 380 -23.57 6.69 0.34
CA LEU A 380 -22.61 5.60 0.54
C LEU A 380 -22.84 4.43 -0.42
N LYS A 381 -24.10 4.13 -0.74
CA LYS A 381 -24.45 3.09 -1.72
C LYS A 381 -23.76 3.33 -3.07
N ARG A 382 -23.70 4.59 -3.51
CA ARG A 382 -23.01 4.98 -4.76
C ARG A 382 -21.51 4.78 -4.67
N CYS A 383 -20.88 5.29 -3.61
CA CYS A 383 -19.45 5.14 -3.35
C CYS A 383 -19.02 3.67 -3.31
N PHE A 384 -19.81 2.81 -2.64
CA PHE A 384 -19.54 1.37 -2.58
C PHE A 384 -19.70 0.69 -3.95
N VAL A 385 -20.79 0.95 -4.68
CA VAL A 385 -21.03 0.30 -5.98
C VAL A 385 -20.02 0.77 -7.03
N TYR A 386 -19.54 2.02 -6.97
CA TYR A 386 -18.44 2.51 -7.80
C TYR A 386 -17.17 1.66 -7.68
N CYS A 387 -16.88 1.13 -6.48
CA CYS A 387 -15.73 0.26 -6.28
C CYS A 387 -15.81 -1.09 -7.04
N SER A 388 -16.95 -1.44 -7.65
CA SER A 388 -17.06 -2.60 -8.55
C SER A 388 -16.26 -2.48 -9.85
N LEU A 389 -15.84 -1.26 -10.20
CA LEU A 389 -14.98 -0.97 -11.36
C LEU A 389 -13.55 -1.50 -11.18
N PHE A 390 -13.10 -1.64 -9.94
CA PHE A 390 -11.79 -2.20 -9.64
C PHE A 390 -11.79 -3.72 -9.78
N PRO A 391 -10.68 -4.35 -10.17
CA PRO A 391 -10.57 -5.81 -10.18
C PRO A 391 -10.70 -6.39 -8.77
N LYS A 392 -10.99 -7.70 -8.67
CA LYS A 392 -10.91 -8.41 -7.39
C LYS A 392 -9.52 -8.26 -6.79
N ASP A 393 -9.47 -8.28 -5.46
CA ASP A 393 -8.24 -8.10 -4.69
C ASP A 393 -7.51 -6.75 -4.87
N HIS A 394 -8.12 -5.77 -5.55
CA HIS A 394 -7.50 -4.46 -5.75
C HIS A 394 -7.29 -3.73 -4.41
N GLU A 395 -6.07 -3.26 -4.20
CA GLU A 395 -5.66 -2.43 -3.07
C GLU A 395 -5.73 -0.96 -3.48
N PHE A 396 -6.49 -0.15 -2.75
CA PHE A 396 -6.61 1.29 -3.03
C PHE A 396 -6.20 2.14 -1.81
N GLU A 397 -5.58 3.30 -2.10
CA GLU A 397 -5.33 4.33 -1.09
C GLU A 397 -6.61 5.15 -0.86
N LYS A 398 -6.88 5.50 0.41
CA LYS A 398 -8.04 6.31 0.80
C LYS A 398 -8.14 7.61 -0.01
N ASN A 399 -7.06 8.36 -0.12
CA ASN A 399 -7.07 9.68 -0.76
C ASN A 399 -7.36 9.59 -2.26
N GLU A 400 -6.81 8.58 -2.93
CA GLU A 400 -7.06 8.35 -4.37
C GLU A 400 -8.53 7.99 -4.62
N LEU A 401 -9.09 7.08 -3.82
CA LEU A 401 -10.49 6.70 -3.96
C LEU A 401 -11.44 7.89 -3.70
N VAL A 402 -11.11 8.73 -2.71
CA VAL A 402 -11.87 9.97 -2.44
C VAL A 402 -11.82 10.93 -3.63
N LEU A 403 -10.66 11.12 -4.26
CA LEU A 403 -10.54 11.97 -5.46
C LEU A 403 -11.37 11.42 -6.63
N LEU A 404 -11.43 10.09 -6.81
CA LEU A 404 -12.28 9.46 -7.82
C LEU A 404 -13.76 9.70 -7.53
N TRP A 405 -14.21 9.55 -6.28
CA TRP A 405 -15.59 9.84 -5.90
C TRP A 405 -15.96 11.32 -6.07
N MET A 406 -15.00 12.23 -5.87
CA MET A 406 -15.19 13.66 -6.14
C MET A 406 -15.32 13.94 -7.64
N ALA A 407 -14.48 13.32 -8.47
CA ALA A 407 -14.49 13.52 -9.91
C ALA A 407 -15.81 13.05 -10.55
N GLU A 408 -16.38 11.97 -10.02
CA GLU A 408 -17.63 11.36 -10.49
C GLU A 408 -18.89 11.92 -9.79
N ASP A 409 -18.74 12.99 -9.00
CA ASP A 409 -19.82 13.68 -8.25
C ASP A 409 -20.69 12.73 -7.39
N LEU A 410 -20.06 11.71 -6.81
CA LEU A 410 -20.74 10.68 -6.01
C LEU A 410 -20.98 11.12 -4.56
N LEU A 411 -20.25 12.14 -4.12
CA LEU A 411 -20.29 12.64 -2.75
C LEU A 411 -21.52 13.51 -2.49
N ARG A 412 -21.97 13.56 -1.23
CA ARG A 412 -23.01 14.52 -0.83
C ARG A 412 -22.49 15.95 -0.87
N LEU A 413 -23.40 16.91 -0.98
CA LEU A 413 -23.06 18.33 -0.86
C LEU A 413 -22.41 18.63 0.51
N PRO A 414 -21.31 19.40 0.54
CA PRO A 414 -20.67 19.81 1.79
C PRO A 414 -21.57 20.72 2.62
N LYS A 415 -21.56 20.55 3.95
CA LYS A 415 -22.18 21.51 4.86
C LYS A 415 -21.34 22.79 4.94
N ARG A 416 -21.91 23.88 5.45
CA ARG A 416 -21.21 25.17 5.55
C ARG A 416 -19.90 25.04 6.36
N GLY A 417 -18.76 25.23 5.69
CA GLY A 417 -17.42 25.12 6.29
C GLY A 417 -16.74 23.75 6.13
N GLU A 418 -17.38 22.78 5.47
CA GLU A 418 -16.85 21.45 5.16
C GLU A 418 -16.31 21.44 3.70
N SER A 419 -15.18 20.79 3.47
CA SER A 419 -14.62 20.55 2.13
C SER A 419 -15.13 19.25 1.52
N LEU A 420 -15.07 19.11 0.18
CA LEU A 420 -15.46 17.86 -0.49
C LEU A 420 -14.54 16.69 -0.10
N GLU A 421 -13.26 16.96 0.13
CA GLU A 421 -12.28 15.98 0.60
C GLU A 421 -12.63 15.46 2.01
N GLU A 422 -13.13 16.33 2.89
CA GLU A 422 -13.63 15.94 4.22
C GLU A 422 -14.90 15.09 4.11
N VAL A 423 -15.84 15.46 3.23
CA VAL A 423 -17.04 14.64 2.95
C VAL A 423 -16.64 13.26 2.42
N GLY A 424 -15.72 13.19 1.46
CA GLY A 424 -15.25 11.93 0.90
C GLY A 424 -14.52 11.07 1.92
N SER A 425 -13.70 11.70 2.78
CA SER A 425 -13.06 11.01 3.90
C SER A 425 -14.07 10.43 4.88
N GLN A 426 -15.14 11.16 5.21
CA GLN A 426 -16.22 10.63 6.07
C GLN A 426 -16.92 9.44 5.42
N CYS A 427 -17.22 9.52 4.12
CA CYS A 427 -17.85 8.42 3.38
C CYS A 427 -16.98 7.16 3.42
N PHE A 428 -15.66 7.33 3.26
CA PHE A 428 -14.70 6.24 3.34
C PHE A 428 -14.67 5.58 4.72
N GLU A 429 -14.54 6.39 5.78
CA GLU A 429 -14.51 5.89 7.16
C GLU A 429 -15.81 5.20 7.54
N GLU A 430 -16.96 5.68 7.06
CA GLU A 430 -18.25 5.06 7.34
C GLU A 430 -18.36 3.68 6.67
N LEU A 431 -17.94 3.54 5.41
CA LEU A 431 -17.88 2.24 4.73
C LEU A 431 -16.89 1.28 5.40
N ALA A 432 -15.70 1.77 5.79
CA ALA A 432 -14.70 0.99 6.52
C ALA A 432 -15.22 0.55 7.90
N SER A 433 -15.93 1.42 8.62
CA SER A 433 -16.52 1.11 9.92
C SER A 433 -17.52 -0.05 9.83
N ARG A 434 -18.27 -0.14 8.72
CA ARG A 434 -19.24 -1.20 8.43
C ARG A 434 -18.64 -2.43 7.71
N LEU A 435 -17.32 -2.55 7.67
CA LEU A 435 -16.57 -3.67 7.04
C LEU A 435 -16.69 -3.81 5.52
N PHE A 436 -17.22 -2.80 4.83
CA PHE A 436 -17.20 -2.80 3.37
C PHE A 436 -15.77 -2.73 2.82
N PHE A 437 -14.86 -2.13 3.61
CA PHE A 437 -13.43 -2.15 3.38
C PHE A 437 -12.71 -2.80 4.55
N LYS A 438 -11.77 -3.69 4.22
CA LYS A 438 -10.83 -4.24 5.18
C LYS A 438 -9.54 -3.46 5.06
N GLN A 439 -9.08 -2.92 6.18
CA GLN A 439 -7.75 -2.33 6.25
C GLN A 439 -6.70 -3.45 6.26
N GLU A 440 -5.82 -3.43 5.28
CA GLU A 440 -4.63 -4.28 5.24
C GLU A 440 -3.40 -3.36 5.17
N TRP A 441 -2.80 -3.12 6.33
CA TRP A 441 -1.61 -2.28 6.48
C TRP A 441 -1.88 -0.80 6.15
N CYS A 442 -1.27 -0.29 5.07
CA CYS A 442 -1.39 1.08 4.57
C CYS A 442 -2.46 1.24 3.48
N PHE A 443 -3.03 0.12 3.00
CA PHE A 443 -4.03 0.10 1.94
C PHE A 443 -5.34 -0.48 2.44
N HIS A 444 -6.40 -0.22 1.69
CA HIS A 444 -7.70 -0.82 1.93
C HIS A 444 -8.05 -1.72 0.78
N LYS A 445 -8.78 -2.78 1.10
CA LYS A 445 -9.21 -3.78 0.14
C LYS A 445 -10.64 -4.18 0.42
N MET A 446 -11.40 -4.39 -0.65
CA MET A 446 -12.75 -4.94 -0.56
C MET A 446 -12.67 -6.47 -0.54
N HIS A 447 -13.38 -7.11 0.40
CA HIS A 447 -13.45 -8.57 0.46
C HIS A 447 -14.16 -9.11 -0.80
N ASP A 448 -13.75 -10.26 -1.33
CA ASP A 448 -14.31 -10.83 -2.58
C ASP A 448 -15.83 -10.95 -2.58
N LEU A 449 -16.42 -11.38 -1.47
CA LEU A 449 -17.88 -11.46 -1.30
C LEU A 449 -18.59 -10.08 -1.36
N LEU A 450 -17.93 -9.03 -0.88
CA LEU A 450 -18.43 -7.65 -0.99
C LEU A 450 -18.19 -7.09 -2.39
N HIS A 451 -17.10 -7.51 -3.05
CA HIS A 451 -16.83 -7.18 -4.44
C HIS A 451 -17.85 -7.83 -5.38
N ASP A 452 -18.16 -9.11 -5.18
CA ASP A 452 -19.22 -9.82 -5.90
C ASP A 452 -20.58 -9.16 -5.68
N LEU A 453 -20.87 -8.72 -4.45
CA LEU A 453 -22.05 -7.92 -4.14
C LEU A 453 -22.05 -6.58 -4.89
N ALA A 454 -20.93 -5.85 -4.90
CA ALA A 454 -20.81 -4.58 -5.61
C ALA A 454 -21.03 -4.76 -7.12
N ILE A 455 -20.47 -5.82 -7.72
CA ILE A 455 -20.69 -6.19 -9.13
C ILE A 455 -22.17 -6.48 -9.39
N PHE A 456 -22.79 -7.30 -8.55
CA PHE A 456 -24.19 -7.66 -8.68
C PHE A 456 -25.10 -6.43 -8.59
N LEU A 457 -24.79 -5.52 -7.67
CA LEU A 457 -25.52 -4.27 -7.48
C LEU A 457 -25.31 -3.30 -8.63
N ALA A 458 -24.09 -3.21 -9.17
CA ALA A 458 -23.79 -2.43 -10.37
C ALA A 458 -24.64 -2.91 -11.55
N GLY A 459 -24.75 -4.23 -11.78
CA GLY A 459 -25.44 -4.75 -12.96
C GLY A 459 -24.89 -4.12 -14.24
N ASP A 460 -25.76 -3.61 -15.12
CA ASP A 460 -25.38 -2.95 -16.38
C ASP A 460 -25.00 -1.46 -16.21
N PHE A 461 -24.89 -0.97 -14.98
CA PHE A 461 -24.59 0.44 -14.72
C PHE A 461 -23.18 0.86 -15.20
N TYR A 462 -22.24 -0.09 -15.19
CA TYR A 462 -20.88 0.13 -15.68
C TYR A 462 -20.57 -0.82 -16.84
N GLY A 463 -20.17 -0.25 -17.98
CA GLY A 463 -19.63 -1.01 -19.10
C GLY A 463 -18.20 -1.44 -18.81
N ARG A 464 -17.99 -2.72 -18.50
CA ARG A 464 -16.63 -3.29 -18.46
C ARG A 464 -16.23 -3.68 -19.88
N ILE A 465 -15.26 -2.95 -20.44
CA ILE A 465 -14.58 -3.40 -21.65
C ILE A 465 -13.74 -4.61 -21.22
N GLU A 466 -14.20 -5.82 -21.56
CA GLU A 466 -13.39 -7.03 -21.43
C GLU A 466 -12.05 -6.78 -22.12
N GLU A 467 -10.95 -7.01 -21.38
CA GLU A 467 -9.58 -6.78 -21.82
C GLU A 467 -9.36 -7.43 -23.20
N LEU A 468 -9.26 -6.59 -24.24
CA LEU A 468 -8.61 -6.98 -25.48
C LEU A 468 -7.20 -7.43 -25.10
N GLY A 469 -6.92 -8.70 -25.39
CA GLY A 469 -5.79 -9.45 -24.87
C GLY A 469 -4.43 -8.76 -24.96
N GLU A 470 -3.62 -9.08 -23.95
CA GLU A 470 -2.16 -9.09 -23.93
C GLU A 470 -1.45 -8.49 -25.16
N GLN A 471 -0.96 -7.24 -25.03
CA GLN A 471 0.38 -6.84 -25.47
C GLN A 471 0.86 -5.54 -24.76
N GLU A 472 0.77 -5.47 -23.43
CA GLU A 472 1.56 -4.48 -22.70
C GLU A 472 2.87 -5.08 -22.19
N LYS A 473 3.98 -4.53 -22.68
CA LYS A 473 5.34 -5.03 -22.45
C LYS A 473 5.71 -4.96 -20.96
N LYS A 474 5.80 -6.16 -20.37
CA LYS A 474 6.43 -6.55 -19.09
C LYS A 474 7.70 -5.73 -18.75
N LYS A 475 7.73 -4.99 -17.63
CA LYS A 475 8.90 -4.21 -17.14
C LYS A 475 9.00 -4.12 -15.60
N LEU A 476 10.23 -3.89 -15.12
CA LEU A 476 10.69 -3.90 -13.72
C LEU A 476 10.16 -2.69 -12.90
N PRO A 477 9.81 -2.85 -11.61
CA PRO A 477 9.40 -1.74 -10.75
C PRO A 477 10.63 -0.98 -10.21
N ASN A 478 10.55 0.35 -10.16
CA ASN A 478 11.62 1.21 -9.67
C ASN A 478 11.55 1.41 -8.17
N LEU A 479 12.59 0.96 -7.46
CA LEU A 479 12.72 1.06 -6.01
C LEU A 479 13.27 2.41 -5.53
N ILE A 480 13.34 3.47 -6.36
CA ILE A 480 14.04 4.73 -6.02
C ILE A 480 13.14 5.95 -6.35
N PRO A 481 12.92 6.89 -5.41
CA PRO A 481 11.90 7.95 -5.53
C PRO A 481 12.40 9.22 -6.23
N ALA A 482 13.71 9.36 -6.47
CA ALA A 482 14.24 10.49 -7.21
C ALA A 482 14.00 10.28 -8.72
N PRO A 483 13.40 11.24 -9.46
CA PRO A 483 13.21 11.06 -10.90
C PRO A 483 14.55 11.05 -11.65
N TYR A 484 15.58 11.72 -11.11
CA TYR A 484 16.91 11.87 -11.71
C TYR A 484 18.05 11.73 -10.69
N ALA A 485 19.18 11.17 -11.13
CA ALA A 485 20.45 11.10 -10.42
C ALA A 485 21.35 12.29 -10.84
N PRO A 486 21.53 13.31 -9.98
CA PRO A 486 22.36 14.45 -10.33
C PRO A 486 23.82 14.26 -9.93
N ILE A 487 24.76 14.59 -10.81
CA ILE A 487 26.20 14.64 -10.49
C ILE A 487 26.87 15.79 -11.25
N ILE A 488 27.89 16.42 -10.64
CA ILE A 488 28.63 17.53 -11.26
C ILE A 488 30.13 17.21 -11.24
N LEU A 489 30.76 17.28 -12.41
CA LEU A 489 32.19 17.07 -12.61
C LEU A 489 32.87 18.41 -12.94
N PHE A 490 33.80 18.87 -12.11
CA PHE A 490 34.52 20.14 -12.32
C PHE A 490 35.91 19.91 -12.90
N TYR A 491 36.26 20.57 -14.01
CA TYR A 491 37.54 20.47 -14.71
C TYR A 491 38.24 21.83 -14.75
N THR A 492 39.40 21.91 -14.11
CA THR A 492 40.24 23.11 -14.13
C THR A 492 41.05 23.21 -15.42
N SER A 493 41.17 24.42 -15.94
CA SER A 493 42.08 24.73 -17.06
C SER A 493 43.54 24.60 -16.62
N GLN A 494 44.41 23.97 -17.42
CA GLN A 494 45.83 23.78 -17.09
C GLN A 494 46.75 24.89 -17.64
N ASN A 495 46.28 25.78 -18.53
CA ASN A 495 47.09 26.85 -19.15
C ASN A 495 46.28 28.12 -19.41
N ASP A 496 46.63 29.25 -18.78
CA ASP A 496 45.80 30.47 -18.73
C ASP A 496 45.70 31.28 -20.04
N THR A 497 46.55 31.04 -21.04
CA THR A 497 46.65 31.96 -22.21
C THR A 497 45.96 31.47 -23.50
N ASN A 498 45.74 30.16 -23.69
CA ASN A 498 45.11 29.60 -24.92
C ASN A 498 43.80 28.82 -24.68
N THR A 499 43.36 28.66 -23.43
CA THR A 499 42.28 27.72 -23.10
C THR A 499 40.88 28.16 -23.48
N LEU A 500 40.60 29.47 -23.60
CA LEU A 500 39.31 29.95 -24.10
C LEU A 500 39.09 29.63 -25.59
N LEU A 501 40.16 29.59 -26.39
CA LEU A 501 40.10 29.24 -27.81
C LEU A 501 39.79 27.75 -28.04
N GLU A 502 40.05 26.90 -27.05
CA GLU A 502 39.77 25.47 -27.13
C GLU A 502 38.35 25.09 -26.71
N VAL A 503 37.64 25.96 -25.97
CA VAL A 503 36.30 25.65 -25.45
C VAL A 503 35.33 25.21 -26.55
N PRO A 504 35.22 25.90 -27.70
CA PRO A 504 34.34 25.45 -28.78
C PRO A 504 34.65 24.02 -29.26
N LYS A 505 35.93 23.68 -29.42
CA LYS A 505 36.38 22.32 -29.81
C LYS A 505 36.02 21.29 -28.75
N LYS A 506 36.18 21.62 -27.46
CA LYS A 506 35.79 20.75 -26.35
C LYS A 506 34.28 20.50 -26.33
N LEU A 507 33.47 21.54 -26.56
CA LEU A 507 32.01 21.43 -26.65
C LEU A 507 31.56 20.56 -27.83
N GLU A 508 32.17 20.74 -29.00
CA GLU A 508 31.91 19.91 -30.18
C GLU A 508 32.28 18.45 -29.92
N LEU A 509 33.45 18.20 -29.31
CA LEU A 509 33.88 16.86 -28.91
C LEU A 509 32.89 16.21 -27.92
N LEU A 510 32.40 16.95 -26.92
CA LEU A 510 31.40 16.44 -25.97
C LEU A 510 30.11 16.05 -26.68
N LYS A 511 29.60 16.89 -27.59
CA LYS A 511 28.36 16.61 -28.33
C LYS A 511 28.51 15.41 -29.24
N GLN A 512 29.59 15.35 -30.02
CA GLN A 512 29.85 14.23 -30.94
C GLN A 512 30.01 12.92 -30.17
N SER A 513 30.90 12.90 -29.17
CA SER A 513 31.14 11.71 -28.35
C SER A 513 29.90 11.26 -27.58
N LEU A 514 29.05 12.21 -27.12
CA LEU A 514 27.79 11.90 -26.48
C LEU A 514 26.83 11.22 -27.46
N SER A 515 26.63 11.81 -28.64
CA SER A 515 25.78 11.24 -29.69
C SER A 515 26.19 9.82 -30.02
N GLU A 516 27.50 9.58 -30.19
CA GLU A 516 28.02 8.24 -30.48
C GLU A 516 27.84 7.29 -29.28
N THR A 517 28.01 7.77 -28.05
CA THR A 517 27.81 6.94 -26.85
C THR A 517 26.35 6.56 -26.68
N LEU A 518 25.41 7.47 -26.94
CA LEU A 518 23.98 7.21 -26.88
C LEU A 518 23.53 6.11 -27.85
N THR A 519 24.25 5.86 -28.95
CA THR A 519 23.93 4.71 -29.84
C THR A 519 24.09 3.36 -29.13
N GLN A 520 25.04 3.23 -28.20
CA GLN A 520 25.23 2.02 -27.39
C GLN A 520 24.35 2.05 -26.15
N PHE A 521 24.12 3.24 -25.60
CA PHE A 521 23.26 3.49 -24.45
C PHE A 521 21.88 3.98 -24.90
N TYR A 522 21.28 3.34 -25.91
CA TYR A 522 20.08 3.83 -26.60
C TYR A 522 18.90 4.20 -25.68
N PRO A 523 18.62 3.53 -24.53
CA PRO A 523 17.54 3.96 -23.65
C PRO A 523 17.78 5.33 -23.02
N LEU A 524 19.04 5.77 -22.92
CA LEU A 524 19.42 7.09 -22.41
C LEU A 524 19.12 8.22 -23.41
N GLY A 525 18.97 7.90 -24.70
CA GLY A 525 18.59 8.84 -25.77
C GLY A 525 17.09 8.91 -26.02
N GLY A 526 16.28 8.37 -25.09
CA GLY A 526 14.83 8.34 -25.17
C GLY A 526 14.14 9.36 -24.27
N LYS A 527 12.80 9.25 -24.22
CA LYS A 527 11.93 10.04 -23.34
C LYS A 527 11.16 9.16 -22.36
N ILE A 528 10.82 9.76 -21.22
CA ILE A 528 9.96 9.12 -20.22
C ILE A 528 8.54 9.05 -20.77
N LYS A 529 7.96 7.85 -20.92
CA LYS A 529 6.61 7.66 -21.49
C LYS A 529 5.54 7.56 -20.42
N HIS A 530 5.70 6.62 -19.51
CA HIS A 530 4.81 6.38 -18.35
C HIS A 530 5.65 6.13 -17.09
N GLU A 531 5.02 5.92 -15.93
CA GLU A 531 5.73 5.77 -14.64
C GLU A 531 6.82 4.70 -14.64
N LEU A 532 6.60 3.60 -15.38
CA LEU A 532 7.47 2.43 -15.41
C LEU A 532 8.14 2.19 -16.78
N SER A 533 8.02 3.11 -17.74
CA SER A 533 8.56 2.89 -19.09
C SER A 533 9.22 4.12 -19.72
N ILE A 534 10.25 3.82 -20.49
CA ILE A 534 10.98 4.76 -21.35
C ILE A 534 10.71 4.37 -22.79
N ASP A 535 10.43 5.37 -23.62
CA ASP A 535 10.36 5.25 -25.06
C ASP A 535 11.75 5.45 -25.67
N CYS A 536 12.25 4.43 -26.38
CA CYS A 536 13.55 4.49 -27.06
C CYS A 536 13.33 5.02 -28.48
N ASN A 537 12.84 6.27 -28.55
CA ASN A 537 12.42 6.92 -29.78
C ASN A 537 13.54 7.75 -30.45
N ASP A 538 14.77 7.63 -29.94
CA ASP A 538 15.98 8.32 -30.43
C ASP A 538 15.84 9.86 -30.53
N GLU A 539 14.98 10.47 -29.71
CA GLU A 539 14.88 11.93 -29.61
C GLU A 539 16.15 12.61 -29.05
N GLY A 540 17.06 11.81 -28.47
CA GLY A 540 18.37 12.22 -28.01
C GLY A 540 18.37 12.64 -26.54
N ALA A 541 19.39 13.41 -26.16
CA ALA A 541 19.57 13.94 -24.82
C ALA A 541 19.46 15.46 -24.84
N ASN A 542 18.90 16.04 -23.77
CA ASN A 542 18.92 17.47 -23.58
C ASN A 542 20.35 17.93 -23.26
N PHE A 543 20.92 18.82 -24.07
CA PHE A 543 22.29 19.31 -23.92
C PHE A 543 22.30 20.85 -23.88
N VAL A 544 22.52 21.39 -22.69
CA VAL A 544 22.54 22.84 -22.43
C VAL A 544 23.98 23.31 -22.25
N VAL A 545 24.30 24.49 -22.77
CA VAL A 545 25.58 25.17 -22.51
C VAL A 545 25.32 26.49 -21.81
N SER A 546 25.94 26.70 -20.65
CA SER A 546 25.84 27.94 -19.87
C SER A 546 27.21 28.61 -19.76
N LYS A 547 27.20 29.95 -19.60
CA LYS A 547 28.40 30.74 -19.32
C LYS A 547 28.36 31.25 -17.88
N VAL A 548 29.41 30.98 -17.12
CA VAL A 548 29.53 31.36 -15.72
C VAL A 548 30.50 32.55 -15.62
N LYS A 549 30.00 33.70 -15.16
CA LYS A 549 30.77 34.94 -14.98
C LYS A 549 31.64 34.91 -13.72
N CYS A 550 32.45 33.86 -13.58
CA CYS A 550 33.37 33.64 -12.45
C CYS A 550 34.54 32.76 -12.91
N HIS A 551 35.69 32.85 -12.24
CA HIS A 551 36.77 31.87 -12.37
C HIS A 551 36.44 30.59 -11.60
N LEU A 552 36.63 29.43 -12.22
CA LEU A 552 36.36 28.14 -11.56
C LEU A 552 37.18 27.97 -10.28
N SER A 553 38.45 28.40 -10.26
CA SER A 553 39.29 28.32 -9.07
C SER A 553 38.75 29.16 -7.90
N VAL A 554 38.16 30.32 -8.18
CA VAL A 554 37.51 31.17 -7.17
C VAL A 554 36.31 30.46 -6.57
N PHE A 555 35.46 29.87 -7.41
CA PHE A 555 34.31 29.08 -6.94
C PHE A 555 34.74 27.87 -6.10
N LEU A 556 35.73 27.10 -6.56
CA LEU A 556 36.23 25.93 -5.82
C LEU A 556 37.04 26.32 -4.57
N SER A 557 37.54 27.55 -4.44
CA SER A 557 38.20 27.96 -3.20
C SER A 557 37.20 28.05 -2.05
N HIS A 558 35.97 28.49 -2.33
CA HIS A 558 34.89 28.62 -1.35
C HIS A 558 33.54 28.20 -1.98
N PRO A 559 33.30 26.89 -2.17
CA PRO A 559 32.13 26.43 -2.91
C PRO A 559 30.84 26.72 -2.13
N ASN A 560 29.96 27.54 -2.73
CA ASN A 560 28.62 27.73 -2.20
C ASN A 560 27.74 26.56 -2.63
N LEU A 561 27.48 25.64 -1.70
CA LEU A 561 26.69 24.43 -1.96
C LEU A 561 25.27 24.73 -2.45
N THR A 562 24.69 25.85 -2.02
CA THR A 562 23.33 26.25 -2.43
C THR A 562 23.25 26.64 -3.90
N LEU A 563 24.37 26.96 -4.55
CA LEU A 563 24.42 27.29 -5.98
C LEU A 563 24.69 26.07 -6.88
N LEU A 564 24.99 24.90 -6.32
CA LEU A 564 25.35 23.72 -7.11
C LEU A 564 24.23 23.28 -8.05
N HIS A 565 22.97 23.44 -7.63
CA HIS A 565 21.81 23.12 -8.47
C HIS A 565 21.77 23.90 -9.79
N LYS A 566 22.41 25.08 -9.86
CA LYS A 566 22.48 25.92 -11.07
C LYS A 566 23.43 25.39 -12.13
N PHE A 567 24.34 24.46 -11.77
CA PHE A 567 25.24 23.81 -12.74
C PHE A 567 24.60 22.59 -13.41
N LEU A 568 23.36 22.27 -13.03
CA LEU A 568 22.57 21.21 -13.65
C LEU A 568 21.55 21.84 -14.58
N PRO A 569 21.14 21.12 -15.64
CA PRO A 569 20.08 21.57 -16.54
C PRO A 569 18.86 21.93 -15.70
N SER A 570 18.34 23.15 -15.87
CA SER A 570 17.14 23.61 -15.18
C SER A 570 16.00 22.66 -15.53
N ASP A 571 15.36 22.11 -14.52
CA ASP A 571 13.99 21.64 -14.66
C ASP A 571 13.13 22.72 -14.04
N GLU A 572 12.00 22.96 -14.68
CA GLU A 572 10.76 23.47 -14.08
C GLU A 572 10.27 22.51 -12.98
N LEU A 573 11.10 22.17 -12.00
CA LEU A 573 10.78 21.26 -10.90
C LEU A 573 10.10 22.05 -9.78
N VAL A 574 8.83 22.43 -9.99
CA VAL A 574 7.66 22.29 -9.10
C VAL A 574 6.37 22.61 -9.90
N SER A 575 6.16 22.04 -11.09
CA SER A 575 4.76 21.87 -11.55
C SER A 575 4.30 20.49 -11.06
N LYS A 576 3.07 20.44 -10.53
CA LYS A 576 2.39 19.21 -10.08
C LYS A 576 2.05 18.26 -11.24
N GLU A 577 2.71 18.39 -12.38
CA GLU A 577 2.41 17.66 -13.61
C GLU A 577 3.43 16.54 -13.83
N SER A 578 2.92 15.42 -14.32
CA SER A 578 3.66 14.20 -14.59
C SER A 578 4.93 14.44 -15.42
N ASN A 579 6.06 13.83 -15.04
CA ASN A 579 7.34 13.84 -15.78
C ASN A 579 7.29 13.17 -17.18
N PHE A 580 6.10 12.92 -17.74
CA PHE A 580 5.92 12.30 -19.05
C PHE A 580 6.40 13.25 -20.16
N GLY A 581 7.05 12.70 -21.17
CA GLY A 581 7.66 13.45 -22.28
C GLY A 581 8.99 14.13 -21.95
N THR A 582 9.51 14.01 -20.73
CA THR A 582 10.84 14.56 -20.37
C THR A 582 11.98 13.67 -20.87
N TYR A 583 13.15 14.27 -21.16
CA TYR A 583 14.33 13.55 -21.61
C TYR A 583 14.92 12.70 -20.49
N VAL A 584 15.26 11.45 -20.80
CA VAL A 584 15.90 10.54 -19.84
C VAL A 584 17.27 11.05 -19.40
N THR A 585 18.01 11.68 -20.32
CA THR A 585 19.35 12.23 -20.08
C THR A 585 19.33 13.74 -20.30
N ASN A 586 19.68 14.47 -19.24
CA ASN A 586 19.85 15.92 -19.28
C ASN A 586 21.28 16.28 -18.87
N ILE A 587 21.97 17.05 -19.71
CA ILE A 587 23.36 17.45 -19.53
C ILE A 587 23.45 18.97 -19.63
N GLN A 588 24.15 19.60 -18.70
CA GLN A 588 24.52 21.00 -18.76
C GLN A 588 26.03 21.16 -18.66
N VAL A 589 26.62 21.80 -19.66
CA VAL A 589 28.04 22.17 -19.67
C VAL A 589 28.18 23.64 -19.31
N ASN A 590 28.87 23.92 -18.22
CA ASN A 590 29.03 25.25 -17.66
C ASN A 590 30.45 25.74 -17.90
N VAL A 591 30.60 26.76 -18.74
CA VAL A 591 31.90 27.31 -19.13
C VAL A 591 32.21 28.53 -18.25
N PHE A 592 33.29 28.46 -17.49
CA PHE A 592 33.78 29.55 -16.63
C PHE A 592 34.64 30.54 -17.43
N GLN A 593 34.80 31.76 -16.92
CA GLN A 593 35.61 32.81 -17.57
C GLN A 593 37.07 32.40 -17.78
N CYS A 594 37.59 31.49 -16.95
CA CYS A 594 38.95 30.95 -17.07
C CYS A 594 39.09 29.80 -18.07
N GLY A 595 38.04 29.45 -18.82
CA GLY A 595 38.02 28.26 -19.67
C GLY A 595 37.86 26.93 -18.91
N GLY A 596 37.74 26.97 -17.58
CA GLY A 596 37.33 25.82 -16.77
C GLY A 596 35.90 25.39 -17.11
N ILE A 597 35.59 24.10 -16.96
CA ILE A 597 34.30 23.51 -17.35
C ILE A 597 33.72 22.75 -16.17
N ALA A 598 32.42 22.92 -15.89
CA ALA A 598 31.67 21.99 -15.05
C ALA A 598 30.61 21.27 -15.87
N ILE A 599 30.64 19.94 -15.87
CA ILE A 599 29.66 19.08 -16.55
C ILE A 599 28.68 18.59 -15.50
N GLY A 600 27.46 19.10 -15.52
CA GLY A 600 26.35 18.63 -14.70
C GLY A 600 25.50 17.64 -15.48
N THR A 601 25.21 16.47 -14.91
CA THR A 601 24.34 15.47 -15.53
C THR A 601 23.18 15.12 -14.62
N ARG A 602 21.97 15.05 -15.16
CA ARG A 602 20.75 14.52 -14.53
C ARG A 602 20.22 13.40 -15.43
N ILE A 603 20.43 12.16 -15.01
CA ILE A 603 19.95 10.97 -15.74
C ILE A 603 18.90 10.26 -14.92
N SER A 604 17.83 9.80 -15.56
CA SER A 604 16.70 9.25 -14.81
C SER A 604 17.09 8.04 -13.96
N HIS A 605 16.78 8.11 -12.67
CA HIS A 605 17.00 7.01 -11.72
C HIS A 605 16.09 5.80 -12.03
N ARG A 606 15.18 5.92 -13.02
CA ARG A 606 14.31 4.83 -13.48
C ARG A 606 15.02 3.71 -14.20
N ILE A 607 16.24 3.95 -14.70
CA ILE A 607 17.02 2.93 -15.42
C ILE A 607 18.50 2.93 -15.04
N ILE A 608 18.91 3.82 -14.13
CA ILE A 608 20.31 3.97 -13.77
C ILE A 608 20.49 4.12 -12.26
N ASP A 609 21.27 3.22 -11.67
CA ASP A 609 21.86 3.41 -10.36
C ASP A 609 23.24 4.09 -10.49
N GLY A 610 23.91 4.34 -9.35
CA GLY A 610 25.22 4.99 -9.35
C GLY A 610 26.29 4.23 -10.15
N ALA A 611 26.25 2.89 -10.15
CA ALA A 611 27.23 2.08 -10.87
C ALA A 611 27.01 2.14 -12.38
N ALA A 612 25.75 2.03 -12.83
CA ALA A 612 25.41 2.18 -14.23
C ALA A 612 25.70 3.61 -14.74
N LEU A 613 25.51 4.64 -13.90
CA LEU A 613 25.86 6.02 -14.22
C LEU A 613 27.37 6.19 -14.42
N ALA A 614 28.17 5.57 -13.54
CA ALA A 614 29.62 5.57 -13.69
C ALA A 614 30.08 4.85 -14.96
N THR A 615 29.45 3.72 -15.31
CA THR A 615 29.72 3.02 -16.58
C THR A 615 29.41 3.89 -17.79
N PHE A 616 28.29 4.61 -17.79
CA PHE A 616 27.95 5.56 -18.85
C PHE A 616 28.99 6.67 -18.98
N LEU A 617 29.34 7.35 -17.87
CA LEU A 617 30.33 8.43 -17.87
C LEU A 617 31.72 7.94 -18.31
N LYS A 618 32.12 6.74 -17.88
CA LYS A 618 33.36 6.11 -18.31
C LYS A 618 33.37 5.91 -19.83
N CYS A 619 32.34 5.28 -20.39
CA CYS A 619 32.25 5.02 -21.83
C CYS A 619 32.21 6.32 -22.63
N TRP A 620 31.45 7.32 -22.17
CA TRP A 620 31.39 8.63 -22.81
C TRP A 620 32.76 9.31 -22.85
N SER A 621 33.49 9.30 -21.73
CA SER A 621 34.83 9.89 -21.64
C SER A 621 35.87 9.13 -22.48
N GLU A 622 35.81 7.80 -22.53
CA GLU A 622 36.65 6.96 -23.40
C GLU A 622 36.38 7.23 -24.89
N ARG A 623 35.11 7.43 -25.25
CA ARG A 623 34.71 7.77 -26.62
C ARG A 623 35.26 9.14 -27.03
N ALA A 624 35.17 10.14 -26.16
CA ALA A 624 35.75 11.46 -26.40
C ALA A 624 37.27 11.41 -26.62
N ARG A 625 37.97 10.47 -25.97
CA ARG A 625 39.41 10.23 -26.18
C ARG A 625 39.75 9.41 -27.43
N GLY A 626 38.75 8.92 -28.17
CA GLY A 626 38.96 8.07 -29.35
C GLY A 626 39.41 6.65 -29.00
N CYS A 627 39.09 6.13 -27.82
CA CYS A 627 39.43 4.76 -27.45
C CYS A 627 38.71 3.73 -28.34
N LYS A 628 39.47 2.77 -28.90
CA LYS A 628 38.95 1.77 -29.84
C LYS A 628 38.20 0.61 -29.18
N HIS A 629 38.57 0.25 -27.96
CA HIS A 629 37.96 -0.82 -27.18
C HIS A 629 37.08 -0.22 -26.09
N LEU A 630 35.78 -0.14 -26.35
CA LEU A 630 34.79 0.42 -25.42
C LEU A 630 34.03 -0.71 -24.74
N THR A 631 33.76 -0.53 -23.45
CA THR A 631 32.93 -1.46 -22.70
C THR A 631 31.48 -1.32 -23.18
N GLN A 632 30.88 -2.38 -23.70
CA GLN A 632 29.50 -2.32 -24.16
C GLN A 632 28.51 -2.50 -22.99
N PRO A 633 27.48 -1.66 -22.86
CA PRO A 633 26.48 -1.82 -21.81
C PRO A 633 25.62 -3.07 -22.06
N LYS A 634 25.29 -3.82 -21.01
CA LYS A 634 24.36 -4.95 -21.08
C LYS A 634 23.02 -4.59 -20.43
N PHE A 635 21.95 -4.59 -21.20
CA PHE A 635 20.58 -4.32 -20.72
C PHE A 635 19.85 -5.60 -20.33
N ILE A 636 20.42 -6.37 -19.40
CA ILE A 636 19.89 -7.68 -18.98
C ILE A 636 19.21 -7.68 -17.61
N ALA A 637 19.14 -6.54 -16.91
CA ALA A 637 18.61 -6.47 -15.54
C ALA A 637 17.21 -7.10 -15.37
N SER A 638 16.31 -6.90 -16.34
CA SER A 638 14.96 -7.47 -16.33
C SER A 638 14.90 -9.00 -16.50
N SER A 639 15.99 -9.60 -16.98
CA SER A 639 16.14 -11.07 -17.08
C SER A 639 16.83 -11.67 -15.88
N VAL A 640 17.56 -10.86 -15.08
CA VAL A 640 18.28 -11.31 -13.89
C VAL A 640 17.34 -11.43 -12.69
N PHE A 641 16.40 -10.49 -12.53
CA PHE A 641 15.40 -10.49 -11.45
C PHE A 641 13.98 -10.62 -12.01
N PRO A 642 13.08 -11.38 -11.35
CA PRO A 642 11.72 -11.57 -11.81
C PRO A 642 10.99 -10.23 -11.99
N THR A 643 10.49 -10.01 -13.20
CA THR A 643 9.73 -8.83 -13.58
C THR A 643 8.25 -9.13 -13.41
N ASN A 644 7.69 -8.82 -12.25
CA ASN A 644 6.24 -8.73 -12.09
C ASN A 644 5.89 -8.08 -10.76
N SER A 645 5.29 -6.88 -10.83
CA SER A 645 4.07 -6.52 -10.10
C SER A 645 3.90 -5.02 -9.88
N LEU A 646 2.66 -4.56 -10.08
CA LEU A 646 2.17 -3.28 -9.56
C LEU A 646 2.36 -3.17 -8.04
N TRP A 647 2.19 -4.28 -7.29
CA TRP A 647 2.38 -4.30 -5.83
C TRP A 647 3.77 -3.84 -5.36
N LEU A 648 4.86 -4.13 -6.09
CA LEU A 648 6.21 -3.66 -5.69
C LEU A 648 6.33 -2.13 -5.85
N ARG A 649 5.68 -1.55 -6.87
CA ARG A 649 5.59 -0.09 -7.03
C ARG A 649 4.85 0.49 -5.84
N ASP A 650 3.67 -0.03 -5.52
CA ASP A 650 2.80 0.54 -4.49
C ASP A 650 3.43 0.42 -3.09
N LEU A 651 4.01 -0.74 -2.75
CA LEU A 651 4.79 -0.90 -1.52
C LEU A 651 6.05 -0.04 -1.50
N SER A 652 6.75 0.10 -2.63
CA SER A 652 7.93 0.97 -2.69
C SER A 652 7.53 2.44 -2.53
N MET A 653 6.43 2.89 -3.12
CA MET A 653 5.92 4.24 -2.96
C MET A 653 5.48 4.49 -1.52
N GLY A 654 4.77 3.56 -0.89
CA GLY A 654 4.42 3.63 0.53
C GLY A 654 5.67 3.69 1.43
N MET A 655 6.69 2.86 1.16
CA MET A 655 7.96 2.88 1.87
C MET A 655 8.65 4.24 1.72
N TRP A 656 8.87 4.73 0.49
CA TRP A 656 9.54 6.00 0.27
C TRP A 656 8.72 7.20 0.75
N GLY A 657 7.39 7.16 0.61
CA GLY A 657 6.47 8.13 1.18
C GLY A 657 6.64 8.21 2.69
N SER A 658 6.74 7.06 3.37
CA SER A 658 7.10 7.02 4.78
C SER A 658 8.46 7.67 5.00
N LEU A 659 9.49 7.36 4.19
CA LEU A 659 10.82 8.00 3.97
C LEU A 659 10.90 9.54 4.15
N PHE A 660 9.94 10.26 3.60
CA PHE A 660 10.02 11.72 3.48
C PHE A 660 9.52 12.43 4.73
N ARG A 661 10.08 13.62 4.98
CA ARG A 661 9.73 14.53 6.06
C ARG A 661 9.34 15.87 5.47
N GLN A 662 8.33 16.50 6.03
CA GLN A 662 8.00 17.89 5.76
C GLN A 662 8.81 18.78 6.71
N GLY A 663 9.47 19.80 6.18
CA GLY A 663 10.34 20.69 6.94
C GLY A 663 11.44 21.27 6.04
N LYS A 664 12.36 22.04 6.63
CA LYS A 664 13.44 22.68 5.87
C LYS A 664 14.68 21.80 5.87
N GLY A 665 14.83 21.00 4.82
CA GLY A 665 16.02 20.19 4.61
C GLY A 665 17.24 21.05 4.25
N VAL A 666 18.37 20.83 4.92
CA VAL A 666 19.65 21.51 4.68
C VAL A 666 20.75 20.47 4.49
N THR A 667 21.55 20.62 3.43
CA THR A 667 22.73 19.79 3.19
C THR A 667 24.03 20.47 3.61
N LYS A 668 24.90 19.74 4.33
CA LYS A 668 26.29 20.14 4.63
C LYS A 668 27.26 19.04 4.19
N ARG A 669 28.50 19.41 3.92
CA ARG A 669 29.56 18.49 3.51
C ARG A 669 30.63 18.37 4.59
N PHE A 670 30.96 17.14 4.96
CA PHE A 670 31.98 16.78 5.93
C PHE A 670 33.09 15.98 5.24
N LEU A 671 34.33 16.45 5.31
CA LEU A 671 35.49 15.76 4.73
C LEU A 671 36.21 14.95 5.81
N PHE A 672 36.21 13.63 5.65
CA PHE A 672 37.01 12.70 6.45
C PHE A 672 38.31 12.38 5.68
N THR A 673 39.44 12.84 6.21
CA THR A 673 40.75 12.59 5.61
C THR A 673 41.21 11.14 5.87
N ASN A 674 42.14 10.64 5.07
CA ASN A 674 42.74 9.32 5.29
C ASN A 674 43.32 9.15 6.72
N LYS A 675 43.95 10.20 7.26
CA LYS A 675 44.47 10.22 8.63
C LYS A 675 43.34 10.03 9.66
N ALA A 676 42.27 10.80 9.53
CA ALA A 676 41.12 10.70 10.43
C ALA A 676 40.44 9.33 10.38
N ILE A 677 40.23 8.79 9.16
CA ILE A 677 39.66 7.45 8.98
C ILE A 677 40.56 6.38 9.59
N SER A 678 41.88 6.48 9.42
CA SER A 678 42.83 5.54 10.03
C SER A 678 42.79 5.58 11.56
N THR A 679 42.69 6.77 12.16
CA THR A 679 42.53 6.91 13.62
C THR A 679 41.22 6.28 14.09
N LEU A 680 40.11 6.54 13.41
CA LEU A 680 38.81 5.94 13.74
C LEU A 680 38.84 4.40 13.62
N LYS A 681 39.47 3.86 12.57
CA LYS A 681 39.64 2.40 12.41
C LYS A 681 40.37 1.77 13.59
N VAL A 682 41.43 2.41 14.09
CA VAL A 682 42.18 1.92 15.26
C VAL A 682 41.30 1.95 16.52
N GLN A 683 40.53 3.02 16.72
CA GLN A 683 39.61 3.14 17.86
C GLN A 683 38.54 2.04 17.86
N ILE A 684 38.00 1.71 16.68
CA ILE A 684 37.00 0.66 16.51
C ILE A 684 37.62 -0.74 16.71
N SER A 685 38.83 -0.97 16.18
CA SER A 685 39.48 -2.29 16.16
C SER A 685 39.94 -2.76 17.55
N ALA A 686 39.99 -1.88 18.56
CA ALA A 686 40.46 -2.22 19.90
C ALA A 686 39.50 -3.08 20.74
N LYS A 687 38.29 -3.38 20.25
CA LYS A 687 37.25 -4.17 20.95
C LYS A 687 36.45 -5.14 20.03
N TYR A 688 36.92 -5.42 18.82
CA TYR A 688 36.10 -5.99 17.74
C TYR A 688 35.90 -7.53 17.79
N CYS A 689 34.75 -7.98 17.24
CA CYS A 689 34.15 -9.32 17.28
C CYS A 689 35.08 -10.53 17.02
N TYR A 690 34.86 -11.60 17.79
CA TYR A 690 35.62 -12.87 17.77
C TYR A 690 35.31 -13.84 16.60
N ASP A 691 34.30 -13.58 15.76
CA ASP A 691 33.73 -14.62 14.87
C ASP A 691 33.99 -14.46 13.36
N VAL A 692 34.74 -13.46 12.90
CA VAL A 692 35.15 -13.38 11.49
C VAL A 692 36.61 -12.94 11.41
N ALA A 693 37.44 -13.77 10.78
CA ALA A 693 38.89 -13.60 10.72
C ALA A 693 39.34 -12.17 10.32
N GLU A 694 40.22 -11.61 11.16
CA GLU A 694 41.34 -10.71 10.84
C GLU A 694 41.16 -9.39 10.05
N ASP A 695 39.95 -8.91 9.72
CA ASP A 695 39.83 -7.67 8.92
C ASP A 695 39.29 -6.43 9.68
N SER A 696 40.13 -5.40 9.76
CA SER A 696 39.78 -4.04 10.21
C SER A 696 38.51 -3.48 9.52
N PRO A 697 37.73 -2.59 10.16
CA PRO A 697 36.56 -1.94 9.53
C PRO A 697 36.92 -1.24 8.21
N THR A 698 36.06 -1.36 7.20
CA THR A 698 36.23 -0.63 5.94
C THR A 698 36.05 0.87 6.17
N ARG A 699 36.59 1.69 5.27
CA ARG A 699 36.46 3.17 5.38
C ARG A 699 34.99 3.60 5.40
N LEU A 700 34.15 2.89 4.65
CA LEU A 700 32.71 3.12 4.57
C LEU A 700 32.00 2.74 5.87
N GLU A 701 32.29 1.56 6.44
CA GLU A 701 31.76 1.14 7.74
C GLU A 701 32.16 2.14 8.83
N THR A 702 33.43 2.53 8.87
CA THR A 702 33.97 3.48 9.85
C THR A 702 33.28 4.85 9.78
N VAL A 703 33.19 5.46 8.59
CA VAL A 703 32.57 6.79 8.43
C VAL A 703 31.05 6.72 8.68
N SER A 704 30.39 5.64 8.25
CA SER A 704 28.95 5.46 8.51
C SER A 704 28.65 5.29 10.00
N ALA A 705 29.49 4.57 10.75
CA ALA A 705 29.31 4.35 12.18
C ALA A 705 29.46 5.64 13.00
N ILE A 706 30.51 6.44 12.77
CA ILE A 706 30.66 7.74 13.46
C ILE A 706 29.54 8.71 13.08
N LEU A 707 29.14 8.75 11.81
CA LEU A 707 28.00 9.58 11.38
C LEU A 707 26.72 9.13 12.06
N TRP A 708 26.41 7.83 12.06
CA TRP A 708 25.21 7.30 12.70
C TRP A 708 25.17 7.68 14.19
N LYS A 709 26.28 7.54 14.92
CA LYS A 709 26.39 7.95 16.32
C LYS A 709 26.11 9.46 16.51
N CYS A 710 26.76 10.32 15.73
CA CYS A 710 26.60 11.77 15.85
C CYS A 710 25.19 12.23 15.40
N LEU A 711 24.59 11.55 14.43
CA LEU A 711 23.23 11.81 13.95
C LEU A 711 22.18 11.45 15.01
N MET A 712 22.36 10.31 15.68
CA MET A 712 21.51 9.95 16.83
C MET A 712 21.60 11.02 17.92
N ALA A 713 22.81 11.44 18.29
CA ALA A 713 23.02 12.50 19.28
C ALA A 713 22.38 13.84 18.85
N ALA A 714 22.46 14.19 17.56
CA ALA A 714 21.78 15.38 17.04
C ALA A 714 20.26 15.28 17.17
N SER A 715 19.66 14.12 16.87
CA SER A 715 18.20 13.92 16.99
C SER A 715 17.68 13.93 18.44
N GLN A 716 18.50 13.50 19.42
CA GLN A 716 18.13 13.48 20.84
C GLN A 716 17.79 14.88 21.37
N SER A 717 18.51 15.91 20.88
CA SER A 717 18.30 17.30 21.30
C SER A 717 16.89 17.83 21.05
N ARG A 718 16.18 17.24 20.08
CA ARG A 718 14.83 17.65 19.67
C ARG A 718 13.71 17.02 20.50
N PHE A 719 13.94 15.83 21.04
CA PHE A 719 12.87 15.00 21.63
C PHE A 719 12.98 14.81 23.14
N GLU A 720 14.04 15.32 23.79
CA GLU A 720 14.34 15.18 25.24
C GLU A 720 14.40 13.73 25.76
N VAL A 721 14.24 12.73 24.87
CA VAL A 721 14.28 11.29 25.12
C VAL A 721 15.10 10.64 24.00
N GLN A 722 15.94 9.68 24.37
CA GLN A 722 16.75 8.93 23.41
C GLN A 722 15.87 7.94 22.63
N ARG A 723 15.64 8.23 21.36
CA ARG A 723 14.86 7.37 20.45
C ARG A 723 15.76 6.29 19.84
N SER A 724 15.18 5.11 19.64
CA SER A 724 15.81 4.07 18.82
C SER A 724 16.01 4.59 17.39
N SER A 725 17.00 4.06 16.68
CA SER A 725 17.23 4.47 15.29
C SER A 725 17.55 3.29 14.39
N PHE A 726 17.30 3.47 13.11
CA PHE A 726 17.73 2.53 12.10
C PHE A 726 18.37 3.24 10.91
N VAL A 727 19.43 2.63 10.40
CA VAL A 727 20.11 3.07 9.19
C VAL A 727 19.74 2.17 8.04
N THR A 728 19.54 2.76 6.88
CA THR A 728 19.39 2.00 5.63
C THR A 728 20.57 2.24 4.73
N HIS A 729 21.15 1.20 4.12
CA HIS A 729 22.27 1.32 3.20
C HIS A 729 21.95 0.66 1.86
N LEU A 730 22.30 1.32 0.75
CA LEU A 730 22.21 0.70 -0.58
C LEU A 730 23.44 -0.16 -0.85
N VAL A 731 23.23 -1.40 -1.30
CA VAL A 731 24.27 -2.39 -1.63
C VAL A 731 24.20 -2.70 -3.12
N ASN A 732 25.33 -2.58 -3.83
CA ASN A 732 25.42 -2.93 -5.25
C ASN A 732 25.42 -4.45 -5.42
N LEU A 733 24.40 -4.99 -6.10
CA LEU A 733 24.21 -6.42 -6.29
C LEU A 733 25.15 -7.02 -7.36
N ARG A 734 25.70 -6.21 -8.28
CA ARG A 734 26.57 -6.71 -9.36
C ARG A 734 27.76 -7.51 -8.83
N ARG A 735 28.44 -6.95 -7.82
CA ARG A 735 29.61 -7.57 -7.17
C ARG A 735 29.25 -8.70 -6.19
N ARG A 736 27.95 -9.01 -6.04
CA ARG A 736 27.44 -10.12 -5.22
C ARG A 736 26.97 -11.29 -6.09
N MET A 737 27.07 -11.17 -7.42
CA MET A 737 26.73 -12.22 -8.38
C MET A 737 27.97 -12.71 -9.12
N ASP A 738 27.85 -13.86 -9.78
CA ASP A 738 28.88 -14.33 -10.71
C ASP A 738 29.06 -13.32 -11.87
N GLU A 739 30.31 -12.94 -12.15
CA GLU A 739 30.65 -11.94 -13.17
C GLU A 739 30.17 -12.37 -14.57
N ALA A 740 30.16 -13.67 -14.86
CA ALA A 740 29.63 -14.22 -16.10
C ALA A 740 28.12 -13.94 -16.28
N LEU A 741 27.37 -13.89 -15.17
CA LEU A 741 25.93 -13.68 -15.16
C LEU A 741 25.56 -12.19 -15.13
N CYS A 742 26.23 -11.41 -14.28
CA CYS A 742 25.99 -9.97 -14.15
C CYS A 742 27.30 -9.18 -14.11
N PRO A 743 27.88 -8.85 -15.27
CA PRO A 743 29.08 -8.03 -15.34
C PRO A 743 28.89 -6.63 -14.72
N ASP A 744 29.99 -5.99 -14.32
CA ASP A 744 29.99 -4.63 -13.74
C ASP A 744 29.36 -3.57 -14.66
N HIS A 745 29.36 -3.80 -15.98
CA HIS A 745 28.75 -2.92 -17.00
C HIS A 745 27.29 -3.25 -17.32
N THR A 746 26.61 -4.04 -16.47
CA THR A 746 25.17 -4.29 -16.58
C THR A 746 24.38 -3.03 -16.22
N MET A 747 23.47 -2.63 -17.10
CA MET A 747 22.62 -1.46 -16.95
C MET A 747 21.35 -1.79 -16.16
N GLY A 748 20.79 -0.80 -15.49
CA GLY A 748 19.61 -0.95 -14.63
C GLY A 748 19.89 -0.63 -13.16
N ASN A 749 18.82 -0.66 -12.35
CA ASN A 749 18.89 -0.54 -10.91
C ASN A 749 19.14 -1.91 -10.29
N LEU A 750 20.41 -2.22 -9.99
CA LEU A 750 20.82 -3.48 -9.37
C LEU A 750 21.40 -3.19 -7.98
N VAL A 751 20.54 -2.61 -7.15
CA VAL A 751 20.85 -2.24 -5.77
C VAL A 751 19.83 -2.85 -4.83
N TRP A 752 20.28 -3.21 -3.63
CA TRP A 752 19.42 -3.69 -2.56
C TRP A 752 19.51 -2.80 -1.33
N LEU A 753 18.38 -2.57 -0.67
CA LEU A 753 18.30 -1.76 0.54
C LEU A 753 18.39 -2.66 1.77
N VAL A 754 19.45 -2.48 2.56
CA VAL A 754 19.60 -3.17 3.85
C VAL A 754 19.27 -2.21 4.99
N SER A 755 18.78 -2.74 6.12
CA SER A 755 18.47 -1.96 7.32
C SER A 755 19.18 -2.52 8.55
N ALA A 756 19.96 -1.70 9.26
CA ALA A 756 20.53 -2.03 10.56
C ALA A 756 19.82 -1.22 11.66
N LYS A 757 19.51 -1.85 12.80
CA LYS A 757 18.73 -1.25 13.88
C LYS A 757 19.59 -1.11 15.15
N HIS A 758 19.36 -0.04 15.89
CA HIS A 758 19.93 0.16 17.22
C HIS A 758 18.81 0.61 18.16
N PHE A 759 18.56 -0.23 19.19
CA PHE A 759 17.63 0.06 20.27
C PHE A 759 18.39 0.80 21.38
N ASP A 760 17.68 1.68 22.08
CA ASP A 760 18.27 2.48 23.15
C ASP A 760 18.71 1.61 24.35
N GLU A 761 20.00 1.35 24.46
CA GLU A 761 20.65 0.73 25.61
C GLU A 761 21.81 1.64 26.05
N HIS A 762 21.98 1.85 27.36
CA HIS A 762 22.93 2.80 27.93
C HIS A 762 24.36 2.62 27.35
N GLY A 763 24.78 3.59 26.53
CA GLY A 763 26.13 3.70 25.98
C GLY A 763 26.29 3.09 24.58
N THR A 764 25.94 3.84 23.54
CA THR A 764 26.19 3.44 22.14
C THR A 764 27.69 3.55 21.80
N SER A 765 28.37 2.40 21.71
CA SER A 765 29.77 2.34 21.26
C SER A 765 29.89 2.36 19.74
N MET A 766 30.91 3.01 19.21
CA MET A 766 31.14 3.12 17.75
C MET A 766 31.43 1.74 17.13
N ASP A 767 32.09 0.87 17.89
CA ASP A 767 32.36 -0.52 17.56
C ASP A 767 31.08 -1.35 17.38
N ASP A 768 30.09 -1.25 18.29
CA ASP A 768 28.79 -1.91 18.13
C ASP A 768 28.08 -1.48 16.83
N LEU A 769 28.05 -0.17 16.55
CA LEU A 769 27.41 0.34 15.34
C LEU A 769 28.11 -0.14 14.07
N ALA A 770 29.46 -0.15 14.06
CA ALA A 770 30.24 -0.65 12.94
C ALA A 770 30.02 -2.17 12.74
N CYS A 771 29.92 -2.95 13.82
CA CYS A 771 29.60 -4.38 13.77
C CYS A 771 28.20 -4.62 13.20
N LYS A 772 27.20 -3.87 13.66
CA LYS A 772 25.81 -3.95 13.15
C LYS A 772 25.73 -3.65 11.66
N LEU A 773 26.46 -2.62 11.20
CA LEU A 773 26.58 -2.29 9.78
C LEU A 773 27.22 -3.43 8.98
N ARG A 774 28.36 -3.95 9.45
CA ARG A 774 29.07 -5.07 8.81
C ARG A 774 28.18 -6.30 8.67
N ASN A 775 27.59 -6.75 9.77
CA ASN A 775 26.72 -7.93 9.81
C ASN A 775 25.50 -7.79 8.89
N THR A 776 24.98 -6.57 8.76
CA THR A 776 23.84 -6.30 7.90
C THR A 776 24.22 -6.27 6.42
N ILE A 777 25.36 -5.67 6.08
CA ILE A 777 25.85 -5.57 4.70
C ILE A 777 26.38 -6.93 4.20
N SER A 778 27.00 -7.73 5.09
CA SER A 778 27.56 -9.04 4.75
C SER A 778 26.50 -10.10 4.46
N ARG A 779 25.29 -9.98 5.03
CA ARG A 779 24.13 -10.84 4.73
C ARG A 779 23.70 -10.80 3.26
N ILE A 780 24.06 -9.74 2.54
CA ILE A 780 23.80 -9.64 1.09
C ILE A 780 24.99 -10.24 0.35
N ASP A 781 25.05 -11.56 0.36
CA ASP A 781 26.05 -12.37 -0.30
C ASP A 781 25.49 -13.01 -1.59
N LYS A 782 26.27 -13.94 -2.16
CA LYS A 782 25.90 -14.64 -3.39
C LYS A 782 24.65 -15.51 -3.22
N ASP A 783 24.51 -16.16 -2.07
CA ASP A 783 23.40 -17.06 -1.80
C ASP A 783 22.10 -16.27 -1.62
N PHE A 784 22.14 -15.15 -0.90
CA PHE A 784 21.02 -14.23 -0.79
C PHE A 784 20.55 -13.75 -2.18
N VAL A 785 21.47 -13.37 -3.06
CA VAL A 785 21.09 -12.90 -4.40
C VAL A 785 20.50 -14.03 -5.24
N ASN A 786 21.00 -15.27 -5.11
CA ASN A 786 20.40 -16.42 -5.78
C ASN A 786 18.99 -16.71 -5.26
N GLU A 787 18.75 -16.59 -3.96
CA GLU A 787 17.41 -16.73 -3.37
C GLU A 787 16.47 -15.62 -3.84
N LEU A 788 16.95 -14.38 -3.93
CA LEU A 788 16.21 -13.24 -4.47
C LEU A 788 15.78 -13.43 -5.93
N ARG A 789 16.51 -14.25 -6.70
CA ARG A 789 16.20 -14.60 -8.09
C ARG A 789 15.24 -15.80 -8.21
N SER A 790 15.04 -16.55 -7.13
CA SER A 790 14.10 -17.68 -7.08
C SER A 790 12.65 -17.20 -6.95
N GLU A 791 11.69 -18.13 -7.01
CA GLU A 791 10.26 -17.85 -6.75
C GLU A 791 10.02 -17.21 -5.37
N LYS A 792 10.87 -17.49 -4.39
CA LYS A 792 10.82 -16.88 -3.04
C LYS A 792 11.24 -15.41 -3.02
N GLY A 793 11.92 -14.93 -4.06
CA GLY A 793 12.44 -13.56 -4.13
C GLY A 793 11.36 -12.49 -3.98
N ILE A 794 10.15 -12.76 -4.50
CA ILE A 794 8.98 -11.90 -4.32
C ILE A 794 8.61 -11.75 -2.84
N SER A 795 8.57 -12.85 -2.08
CA SER A 795 8.29 -12.81 -0.64
C SER A 795 9.37 -12.04 0.11
N ILE A 796 10.64 -12.30 -0.21
CA ILE A 796 11.78 -11.61 0.42
C ILE A 796 11.71 -10.09 0.19
N MET A 797 11.34 -9.67 -1.04
CA MET A 797 11.10 -8.26 -1.36
C MET A 797 9.93 -7.68 -0.57
N LYS A 798 8.78 -8.38 -0.53
CA LYS A 798 7.62 -7.96 0.27
C LYS A 798 7.98 -7.76 1.73
N ASP A 799 8.59 -8.76 2.35
CA ASP A 799 8.90 -8.76 3.77
C ASP A 799 9.93 -7.70 4.13
N SER A 800 10.91 -7.46 3.25
CA SER A 800 11.94 -6.44 3.46
C SER A 800 11.37 -5.02 3.38
N LEU A 801 10.55 -4.73 2.36
CA LEU A 801 9.88 -3.43 2.21
C LEU A 801 8.88 -3.20 3.37
N ARG A 802 8.09 -4.22 3.72
CA ARG A 802 7.12 -4.18 4.83
C ARG A 802 7.81 -3.86 6.15
N LYS A 803 8.92 -4.54 6.48
CA LYS A 803 9.70 -4.27 7.70
C LYS A 803 10.17 -2.82 7.80
N ILE A 804 10.56 -2.20 6.68
CA ILE A 804 11.00 -0.80 6.67
C ILE A 804 9.81 0.15 6.88
N CYS A 805 8.67 -0.12 6.24
CA CYS A 805 7.42 0.63 6.48
C CYS A 805 7.00 0.56 7.96
N GLU A 806 6.91 -0.64 8.53
CA GLU A 806 6.49 -0.88 9.93
C GLU A 806 7.33 -0.11 10.95
N LEU A 807 8.66 -0.07 10.75
CA LEU A 807 9.59 0.60 11.67
C LEU A 807 9.35 2.11 11.78
N ARG A 808 8.77 2.72 10.74
CA ARG A 808 8.49 4.15 10.72
C ARG A 808 7.05 4.47 11.10
N SER A 809 6.07 3.66 10.70
CA SER A 809 4.64 3.90 11.00
C SER A 809 4.36 4.01 12.49
N ARG A 810 5.17 3.36 13.34
CA ARG A 810 5.05 3.45 14.81
C ARG A 810 5.56 4.78 15.40
N ASN A 811 6.19 5.65 14.61
CA ASN A 811 6.84 6.90 15.07
C ASN A 811 7.89 6.68 16.20
N GLU A 812 8.32 5.44 16.39
CA GLU A 812 9.18 4.98 17.48
C GLU A 812 10.68 5.10 17.16
N MET A 813 11.05 5.21 15.88
CA MET A 813 12.45 5.20 15.45
C MET A 813 12.84 6.31 14.46
N GLU A 814 14.03 6.89 14.67
CA GLU A 814 14.66 7.80 13.72
C GLU A 814 15.32 7.04 12.57
N HIS A 815 15.11 7.50 11.34
CA HIS A 815 15.67 6.92 10.11
C HIS A 815 16.84 7.75 9.59
N PHE A 816 17.92 7.09 9.17
CA PHE A 816 19.01 7.70 8.40
C PHE A 816 19.36 6.85 7.18
N GLY A 817 19.16 7.40 5.98
CA GLY A 817 19.50 6.75 4.72
C GLY A 817 20.94 7.00 4.30
N PHE A 818 21.66 5.95 3.92
CA PHE A 818 23.03 6.00 3.41
C PHE A 818 23.09 5.49 1.97
N SER A 819 23.70 6.30 1.11
CA SER A 819 24.06 5.94 -0.26
C SER A 819 25.55 6.15 -0.46
N SER A 820 26.23 5.24 -1.15
CA SER A 820 27.67 5.33 -1.37
C SER A 820 28.01 5.38 -2.85
N TRP A 821 28.80 6.39 -3.20
CA TRP A 821 29.42 6.58 -4.50
C TRP A 821 30.91 6.23 -4.50
N CYS A 822 31.39 5.63 -3.39
CA CYS A 822 32.77 5.20 -3.26
C CYS A 822 33.07 4.03 -4.19
N ASN A 823 34.29 4.00 -4.75
CA ASN A 823 34.77 2.98 -5.68
C ASN A 823 33.90 2.79 -6.95
N LEU A 824 33.14 3.81 -7.35
CA LEU A 824 32.40 3.83 -8.63
C LEU A 824 33.22 4.41 -9.80
N GLY A 825 34.28 5.18 -9.51
CA GLY A 825 35.20 5.66 -10.54
C GLY A 825 34.84 6.98 -11.22
N PHE A 826 33.99 7.81 -10.62
CA PHE A 826 33.62 9.13 -11.18
C PHE A 826 34.82 10.05 -11.46
N TYR A 827 35.89 9.98 -10.66
CA TYR A 827 37.13 10.74 -10.89
C TYR A 827 37.96 10.22 -12.07
N GLU A 828 37.59 9.10 -12.70
CA GLU A 828 38.27 8.56 -13.89
C GLU A 828 37.70 9.10 -15.21
N ALA A 829 36.63 9.91 -15.17
CA ALA A 829 35.98 10.49 -16.34
C ALA A 829 36.85 11.58 -17.01
N ASP A 830 37.83 11.15 -17.81
CA ASP A 830 38.72 12.02 -18.58
C ASP A 830 38.28 12.09 -20.05
N PHE A 831 37.83 13.26 -20.47
CA PHE A 831 37.35 13.55 -21.82
C PHE A 831 38.46 13.92 -22.82
N GLY A 832 39.73 13.80 -22.41
CA GLY A 832 40.90 14.16 -23.22
C GLY A 832 41.60 15.46 -22.79
N TRP A 833 41.15 16.07 -21.69
CA TRP A 833 41.76 17.27 -21.10
C TRP A 833 42.02 17.13 -19.60
N GLY A 834 42.10 15.89 -19.11
CA GLY A 834 42.42 15.56 -17.73
C GLY A 834 41.20 15.15 -16.90
N LYS A 835 41.49 14.56 -15.75
CA LYS A 835 40.50 14.08 -14.78
C LYS A 835 39.81 15.22 -14.03
N PRO A 836 38.59 15.02 -13.50
CA PRO A 836 37.91 15.98 -12.66
C PRO A 836 38.78 16.43 -11.48
N THR A 837 38.74 17.73 -11.20
CA THR A 837 39.32 18.33 -9.99
C THR A 837 38.43 18.09 -8.78
N TRP A 838 37.12 18.11 -8.96
CA TRP A 838 36.14 17.80 -7.91
C TRP A 838 34.91 17.16 -8.51
N VAL A 839 34.38 16.15 -7.82
CA VAL A 839 33.09 15.50 -8.11
C VAL A 839 32.14 15.86 -6.98
N SER A 840 31.00 16.46 -7.32
CA SER A 840 30.04 16.96 -6.36
C SER A 840 28.68 16.30 -6.53
N SER A 841 28.03 16.04 -5.38
CA SER A 841 26.59 15.83 -5.31
C SER A 841 25.87 17.19 -5.25
N VAL A 842 24.55 17.17 -5.16
CA VAL A 842 23.71 18.39 -5.05
C VAL A 842 23.27 18.56 -3.61
N ALA A 843 23.26 19.81 -3.13
CA ALA A 843 22.61 20.15 -1.88
C ALA A 843 21.09 20.18 -2.07
N SER A 844 20.37 19.45 -1.22
CA SER A 844 18.91 19.55 -1.14
C SER A 844 18.53 20.76 -0.28
N ASN A 845 17.73 21.67 -0.86
CA ASN A 845 17.06 22.75 -0.15
C ASN A 845 15.59 22.68 -0.57
N GLY A 846 14.75 22.04 0.24
CA GLY A 846 13.33 21.83 -0.08
C GLY A 846 12.47 21.71 1.17
N SER A 847 11.17 21.90 1.01
CA SER A 847 10.15 21.74 2.06
C SER A 847 9.80 20.27 2.36
N VAL A 848 10.28 19.35 1.51
CA VAL A 848 10.17 17.90 1.68
C VAL A 848 11.56 17.30 1.48
N PHE A 849 12.05 16.52 2.45
CA PHE A 849 13.38 15.92 2.41
C PHE A 849 13.41 14.57 3.15
N MET A 850 14.49 13.82 2.98
CA MET A 850 14.78 12.61 3.75
C MET A 850 16.11 12.81 4.46
N ASN A 851 16.26 12.26 5.67
CA ASN A 851 17.56 12.16 6.33
C ASN A 851 18.49 11.29 5.48
N LEU A 852 19.31 11.91 4.63
CA LEU A 852 20.08 11.22 3.59
C LEU A 852 21.55 11.64 3.65
N ILE A 853 22.41 10.63 3.65
CA ILE A 853 23.86 10.74 3.67
C ILE A 853 24.39 10.12 2.36
N ILE A 854 25.06 10.94 1.55
CA ILE A 854 25.75 10.47 0.35
C ILE A 854 27.26 10.51 0.59
N LEU A 855 27.89 9.34 0.58
CA LEU A 855 29.33 9.18 0.75
C LEU A 855 30.03 9.17 -0.61
N VAL A 856 30.96 10.10 -0.84
CA VAL A 856 31.68 10.27 -2.10
C VAL A 856 33.18 10.16 -1.86
N ASP A 857 33.93 9.52 -2.77
CA ASP A 857 35.38 9.46 -2.66
C ASP A 857 36.03 10.85 -2.76
N THR A 858 37.16 11.04 -2.09
CA THR A 858 38.08 12.14 -2.43
C THR A 858 38.77 11.87 -3.77
N LYS A 859 39.33 12.91 -4.39
CA LYS A 859 40.09 12.78 -5.65
C LYS A 859 41.20 11.71 -5.61
N LEU A 860 41.88 11.58 -4.46
CA LEU A 860 42.95 10.60 -4.25
C LEU A 860 42.43 9.21 -3.82
N LYS A 861 41.11 9.05 -3.69
CA LYS A 861 40.43 7.82 -3.26
C LYS A 861 40.89 7.31 -1.90
N ASP A 862 41.42 8.17 -1.04
CA ASP A 862 41.97 7.84 0.28
C ASP A 862 41.07 8.31 1.44
N GLY A 863 40.33 9.40 1.26
CA GLY A 863 39.32 9.94 2.17
C GLY A 863 37.88 9.82 1.66
N ILE A 864 36.93 10.32 2.44
CA ILE A 864 35.48 10.32 2.13
C ILE A 864 34.90 11.73 2.36
N GLU A 865 34.16 12.24 1.39
CA GLU A 865 33.26 13.39 1.53
C GLU A 865 31.85 12.89 1.83
N ALA A 866 31.33 13.19 3.02
CA ALA A 866 29.96 12.89 3.42
C ALA A 866 29.06 14.11 3.21
N TRP A 867 28.07 13.97 2.33
CA TRP A 867 27.03 14.96 2.07
C TRP A 867 25.81 14.60 2.90
N VAL A 868 25.60 15.31 4.00
CA VAL A 868 24.58 15.02 5.01
C VAL A 868 23.43 15.99 4.85
N THR A 869 22.21 15.47 4.63
CA THR A 869 20.97 16.23 4.54
C THR A 869 20.08 15.90 5.72
N LEU A 870 19.69 16.90 6.50
CA LEU A 870 18.84 16.78 7.69
C LEU A 870 17.91 17.99 7.79
N ASP A 871 17.01 17.95 8.77
CA ASP A 871 16.30 19.15 9.23
C ASP A 871 17.30 20.23 9.66
N GLU A 872 16.95 21.50 9.45
CA GLU A 872 17.78 22.63 9.87
C GLU A 872 18.16 22.59 11.36
N HIS A 873 17.23 22.17 12.23
CA HIS A 873 17.49 22.05 13.66
C HIS A 873 18.57 20.99 13.95
N ASP A 874 18.37 19.77 13.47
CA ASP A 874 19.29 18.64 13.72
C ASP A 874 20.66 18.89 13.07
N MET A 875 20.67 19.58 11.92
CA MET A 875 21.91 19.99 11.27
C MET A 875 22.71 20.98 12.12
N ASN A 876 22.05 21.94 12.79
CA ASN A 876 22.73 22.88 13.68
C ASN A 876 23.40 22.17 14.86
N HIS A 877 22.77 21.14 15.41
CA HIS A 877 23.39 20.30 16.44
C HIS A 877 24.55 19.46 15.90
N LEU A 878 24.41 18.91 14.69
CA LEU A 878 25.47 18.12 14.07
C LEU A 878 26.73 18.95 13.78
N ILE A 879 26.58 20.18 13.26
CA ILE A 879 27.74 21.05 12.97
C ILE A 879 28.43 21.58 14.23
N SER A 880 27.77 21.54 15.38
CA SER A 880 28.33 21.90 16.68
C SER A 880 28.85 20.70 17.47
N ASN A 881 28.66 19.48 16.98
CA ASN A 881 29.07 18.26 17.65
C ASN A 881 30.60 18.11 17.61
N THR A 882 31.25 18.15 18.77
CA THR A 882 32.72 18.10 18.88
C THR A 882 33.29 16.75 18.46
N GLU A 883 32.53 15.66 18.59
CA GLU A 883 32.99 14.31 18.22
C GLU A 883 33.21 14.20 16.71
N ILE A 884 32.27 14.65 15.88
CA ILE A 884 32.44 14.62 14.42
C ILE A 884 33.50 15.62 13.95
N LEU A 885 33.57 16.81 14.56
CA LEU A 885 34.53 17.86 14.18
C LEU A 885 35.98 17.47 14.46
N ASN A 886 36.24 16.54 15.39
CA ASN A 886 37.58 15.99 15.62
C ASN A 886 38.10 15.18 14.43
N TYR A 887 37.20 14.61 13.61
CA TYR A 887 37.57 13.71 12.51
C TYR A 887 37.19 14.24 11.13
N ALA A 888 36.32 15.25 11.05
CA ALA A 888 35.86 15.80 9.80
C ALA A 888 35.95 17.32 9.73
N THR A 889 36.35 17.83 8.58
CA THR A 889 36.32 19.27 8.30
C THR A 889 35.01 19.64 7.61
N LEU A 890 34.33 20.68 8.10
CA LEU A 890 33.09 21.20 7.52
C LEU A 890 33.38 22.05 6.27
N ASN A 891 32.78 21.68 5.14
CA ASN A 891 32.81 22.40 3.87
C ASN A 891 34.21 22.90 3.40
N PRO A 892 35.27 22.08 3.42
CA PRO A 892 36.62 22.53 3.06
C PRO A 892 36.76 22.84 1.56
N SER A 893 37.71 23.67 1.15
CA SER A 893 37.98 23.85 -0.29
C SER A 893 38.36 22.53 -0.98
N PRO A 894 37.75 22.15 -2.12
CA PRO A 894 38.22 21.05 -2.95
C PRO A 894 39.62 21.27 -3.56
N LEU A 895 40.13 22.51 -3.54
CA LEU A 895 41.50 22.83 -4.00
C LEU A 895 42.55 22.72 -2.89
N ALA A 896 42.14 22.65 -1.62
CA ALA A 896 43.09 22.56 -0.52
C ALA A 896 43.93 21.30 -0.70
N LYS A 897 45.25 21.46 -0.81
CA LYS A 897 46.17 20.33 -0.68
C LYS A 897 45.90 19.73 0.69
N VAL A 898 45.66 18.41 0.75
CA VAL A 898 45.68 17.66 2.01
C VAL A 898 47.05 17.93 2.62
N ASN A 899 47.13 18.85 3.57
CA ASN A 899 48.39 19.29 4.14
C ASN A 899 49.09 18.05 4.73
N LYS A 900 50.18 17.63 4.09
CA LYS A 900 51.25 16.91 4.77
C LYS A 900 51.75 17.86 5.86
N SER A 901 51.40 17.53 7.11
CA SER A 901 52.10 17.85 8.37
C SER A 901 52.61 19.27 8.61
N PHE A 902 52.32 19.81 9.79
CA PHE A 902 53.38 20.32 10.67
C PHE A 902 53.12 19.78 12.10
N PRO A 903 54.19 19.58 12.89
CA PRO A 903 54.26 18.62 14.01
C PRO A 903 53.40 18.97 15.21
#